data_AF-A0A5N8UTU8-F1
#
_entry.id   AF-A0A5N8UTU8-F1
#
_cell.length_a   1.000
_cell.length_b   1.000
_cell.length_c   1.000
_cell.angle_alpha   90.00
_cell.angle_beta   90.00
_cell.angle_gamma   90.00
#
_symmetry.space_group_name_H-M   'P 1'
#
loop_
_entity.id
_entity.type
_entity.pdbx_description
1 polymer ?
#
loop_
_entity_poly.entity_id
_entity_poly.type
_entity_poly.pdbx_seq_one_letter_code
_entity_poly.pdbx_strand_id
1 'polypeptide(L)'
;MKISTLSLSASAILLLLAALLATVVVWSNEQRQIIETQSNELQQLQQMFLVEVRRELDGYLHSGDASQLERAKTQLEQIESSLAQNKDPDVDSLRVLLQEFIQSLDTDYRAAGKLAGNPRQLLAFAEAEMLDNNRQLADYAYIGQGENDSLSDEYLRLTRQLPPLVYQLSQLTQDYLIGKDLRLQAILQSTIDELNLWHDQLDSLPLFGIFDTLEVDEFALGGADEEVVEIGENYRSELLSLSNRYNREISNTYNLLQDNQQIQEQLRSSIAEVELAMFTLSATQAEQNQRLKQELQFALYAVVSLLALFAVIYLMLQQSRVVSPLKRLNHAFQTLSESNSRERLEINRRCETGQIAGHFNQLLQRFEDEDESQRQQMSLVSQSLSRLVQRISLITHSADETQNVVSQAQTQTDEIRNLAHEVSTTSALVESSAEQTMLQMETSQTEAEAMLQATEETQIAVIQSHQSLSSLTTSVEDVSKIIDVIGNIAEQTNLLALNAAIEAARAGEQGRGFAVVAGEVRNLSHRTQDSLKEIMTILNQLNQANSELEVSMTGIEQATQRQRERAQGLSTVALSVQAQASEMAMTAKQGSINAQQQVNYLDEFVHAMSLLKIQAQSASKQSQVIGGEVQQSVQDIEANLGISAPKTGLAQAA
;
A
#
# COMPACT_ATOMS: atom_id res chain seq x y z
N MET A 1 2.35 15.42 12.72
CA MET A 1 3.53 16.20 12.31
C MET A 1 4.01 15.59 11.03
N LYS A 2 4.12 16.41 9.99
CA LYS A 2 4.54 15.94 8.68
C LYS A 2 5.99 15.48 8.75
N ILE A 3 6.38 14.43 8.01
CA ILE A 3 7.79 13.98 7.99
C ILE A 3 8.70 15.15 7.58
N SER A 4 8.26 15.96 6.62
CA SER A 4 8.94 17.18 6.17
C SER A 4 9.09 18.21 7.28
N THR A 5 8.06 18.45 8.10
CA THR A 5 8.16 19.37 9.23
C THR A 5 9.11 18.87 10.31
N LEU A 6 9.20 17.55 10.51
CA LEU A 6 10.10 16.96 11.50
C LEU A 6 11.56 17.03 11.07
N SER A 7 11.87 16.71 9.81
CA SER A 7 13.24 16.85 9.32
C SER A 7 13.66 18.33 9.28
N LEU A 8 12.79 19.24 8.82
CA LEU A 8 13.10 20.67 8.75
C LEU A 8 13.36 21.26 10.15
N SER A 9 12.51 20.91 11.14
CA SER A 9 12.72 21.36 12.53
C SER A 9 14.00 20.79 13.14
N ALA A 10 14.35 19.53 12.84
CA ALA A 10 15.54 18.91 13.38
C ALA A 10 16.82 19.51 12.78
N SER A 11 16.83 19.76 11.46
CA SER A 11 17.94 20.44 10.78
C SER A 11 18.14 21.88 11.29
N ALA A 12 17.05 22.63 11.52
CA ALA A 12 17.12 23.98 12.07
C ALA A 12 17.69 23.98 13.50
N ILE A 13 17.25 23.06 14.37
CA ILE A 13 17.76 22.95 15.74
C ILE A 13 19.23 22.51 15.74
N LEU A 14 19.63 21.55 14.88
CA LEU A 14 21.04 21.13 14.77
C LEU A 14 21.95 22.27 14.32
N LEU A 15 21.51 23.11 13.37
CA LEU A 15 22.28 24.29 12.95
C LEU A 15 22.45 25.30 14.10
N LEU A 16 21.39 25.53 14.89
CA LEU A 16 21.46 26.41 16.06
C LEU A 16 22.41 25.84 17.13
N LEU A 17 22.37 24.54 17.40
CA LEU A 17 23.26 23.89 18.37
C LEU A 17 24.71 23.84 17.90
N ALA A 18 24.96 23.64 16.61
CA ALA A 18 26.29 23.70 16.03
C ALA A 18 26.87 25.12 16.11
N ALA A 19 26.08 26.14 15.81
CA ALA A 19 26.48 27.54 15.96
C ALA A 19 26.78 27.90 17.43
N LEU A 20 25.96 27.42 18.37
CA LEU A 20 26.19 27.59 19.81
C LEU A 20 27.51 26.94 20.25
N LEU A 21 27.76 25.69 19.85
CA LEU A 21 29.00 24.98 20.18
C LEU A 21 30.22 25.70 19.60
N ALA A 22 30.17 26.13 18.34
CA ALA A 22 31.26 26.88 17.73
C ALA A 22 31.55 28.18 18.49
N THR A 23 30.50 28.91 18.89
CA THR A 23 30.63 30.17 19.65
C THR A 23 31.27 29.92 21.03
N VAL A 24 30.82 28.90 21.76
CA VAL A 24 31.36 28.55 23.09
C VAL A 24 32.82 28.08 23.00
N VAL A 25 33.19 27.33 21.96
CA VAL A 25 34.57 26.87 21.75
C VAL A 25 35.51 28.04 21.45
N VAL A 26 35.12 28.95 20.55
CA VAL A 26 35.92 30.13 20.21
C VAL A 26 36.12 31.01 21.44
N TRP A 27 35.02 31.35 22.13
CA TRP A 27 35.06 32.17 23.34
C TRP A 27 35.89 31.52 24.46
N SER A 28 35.74 30.21 24.70
CA SER A 28 36.53 29.48 25.70
C SER A 28 38.02 29.45 25.37
N ASN A 29 38.38 29.41 24.08
CA ASN A 29 39.77 29.43 23.66
C ASN A 29 40.40 30.81 23.84
N GLU A 30 39.67 31.89 23.50
CA GLU A 30 40.11 33.27 23.75
C GLU A 30 40.32 33.53 25.25
N GLN A 31 39.38 33.14 26.11
CA GLN A 31 39.51 33.31 27.56
C GLN A 31 40.72 32.55 28.13
N ARG A 32 40.95 31.33 27.65
CA ARG A 32 42.12 30.54 28.07
C ARG A 32 43.44 31.21 27.68
N GLN A 33 43.53 31.80 26.48
CA GLN A 33 44.73 32.52 26.04
C GLN A 33 45.00 33.75 26.93
N ILE A 34 43.97 34.53 27.27
CA ILE A 34 44.09 35.69 28.15
C ILE A 34 44.64 35.28 29.53
N ILE A 35 44.08 34.22 30.12
CA ILE A 35 44.52 33.68 31.42
C ILE A 35 46.00 33.26 31.38
N GLU A 36 46.42 32.55 30.32
CA GLU A 36 47.80 32.09 30.17
C GLU A 36 48.78 33.27 30.05
N THR A 37 48.44 34.30 29.28
CA THR A 37 49.27 35.51 29.14
C THR A 37 49.42 36.27 30.46
N GLN A 38 48.31 36.56 31.15
CA GLN A 38 48.34 37.31 32.42
C GLN A 38 49.13 36.59 33.52
N SER A 39 48.97 35.26 33.61
CA SER A 39 49.71 34.45 34.59
C SER A 39 51.21 34.46 34.34
N ASN A 40 51.64 34.46 33.07
CA ASN A 40 53.06 34.49 32.72
C ASN A 40 53.68 35.86 33.01
N GLU A 41 52.97 36.95 32.71
CA GLU A 41 53.40 38.32 33.00
C GLU A 41 53.63 38.54 34.50
N LEU A 42 52.68 38.13 35.35
CA LEU A 42 52.82 38.28 36.79
C LEU A 42 54.00 37.45 37.34
N GLN A 43 54.22 36.23 36.84
CA GLN A 43 55.36 35.41 37.24
C GLN A 43 56.70 36.05 36.87
N GLN A 44 56.81 36.69 35.70
CA GLN A 44 58.02 37.41 35.29
C GLN A 44 58.32 38.59 36.22
N LEU A 45 57.29 39.38 36.58
CA LEU A 45 57.43 40.51 37.51
C LEU A 45 57.87 40.05 38.90
N GLN A 46 57.28 38.97 39.41
CA GLN A 46 57.66 38.38 40.68
C GLN A 46 59.13 37.91 40.66
N GLN A 47 59.58 37.30 39.55
CA GLN A 47 60.97 36.87 39.39
C GLN A 47 61.94 38.07 39.37
N MET A 48 61.58 39.15 38.66
CA MET A 48 62.39 40.37 38.59
C MET A 48 62.60 40.97 39.99
N PHE A 49 61.55 41.01 40.82
CA PHE A 49 61.66 41.50 42.19
C PHE A 49 62.53 40.58 43.07
N LEU A 50 62.17 39.29 43.16
CA LEU A 50 62.78 38.34 44.11
C LEU A 50 64.24 38.05 43.81
N VAL A 51 64.66 38.17 42.55
CA VAL A 51 66.03 37.85 42.12
C VAL A 51 66.86 39.10 41.89
N GLU A 52 66.35 40.07 41.13
CA GLU A 52 67.15 41.20 40.68
C GLU A 52 67.12 42.36 41.69
N VAL A 53 65.94 42.86 42.01
CA VAL A 53 65.76 43.98 42.95
C VAL A 53 66.30 43.62 44.33
N ARG A 54 65.91 42.45 44.86
CA ARG A 54 66.37 41.98 46.17
C ARG A 54 67.89 41.93 46.26
N ARG A 55 68.55 41.42 45.22
CA ARG A 55 70.02 41.33 45.18
C ARG A 55 70.68 42.70 45.22
N GLU A 56 70.14 43.69 44.51
CA GLU A 56 70.68 45.06 44.51
C GLU A 56 70.45 45.75 45.87
N LEU A 57 69.27 45.58 46.50
CA LEU A 57 68.98 46.14 47.83
C LEU A 57 69.80 45.50 48.94
N ASP A 58 69.95 44.17 48.94
CA ASP A 58 70.82 43.47 49.87
C ASP A 58 72.29 43.89 49.67
N GLY A 59 72.72 44.06 48.41
CA GLY A 59 74.04 44.61 48.08
C GLY A 59 74.26 45.99 48.67
N TYR A 60 73.28 46.89 48.51
CA TYR A 60 73.34 48.26 49.02
C TYR A 60 73.46 48.29 50.55
N LEU A 61 72.70 47.45 51.26
CA LEU A 61 72.76 47.33 52.72
C LEU A 61 74.15 46.92 53.24
N HIS A 62 74.89 46.10 52.48
CA HIS A 62 76.22 45.65 52.89
C HIS A 62 77.34 46.61 52.48
N SER A 63 77.23 47.24 51.29
CA SER A 63 78.33 47.99 50.68
C SER A 63 78.22 49.50 50.85
N GLY A 64 76.99 50.02 51.00
CA GLY A 64 76.71 51.44 50.92
C GLY A 64 76.75 52.03 49.50
N ASP A 65 76.92 51.23 48.45
CA ASP A 65 77.03 51.69 47.07
C ASP A 65 75.71 52.23 46.53
N ALA A 66 75.62 53.55 46.41
CA ALA A 66 74.45 54.24 45.88
C ALA A 66 74.06 53.79 44.45
N SER A 67 74.97 53.22 43.66
CA SER A 67 74.67 52.68 42.32
C SER A 67 73.75 51.45 42.37
N GLN A 68 73.79 50.69 43.46
CA GLN A 68 72.93 49.50 43.65
C GLN A 68 71.50 49.94 44.01
N LEU A 69 71.39 50.96 44.87
CA LEU A 69 70.09 51.57 45.21
C LEU A 69 69.38 52.13 43.96
N GLU A 70 70.10 52.83 43.08
CA GLU A 70 69.54 53.40 41.86
C GLU A 70 69.08 52.33 40.85
N ARG A 71 69.84 51.23 40.73
CA ARG A 71 69.45 50.08 39.89
C ARG A 71 68.21 49.39 40.43
N ALA A 72 68.15 49.15 41.74
CA ALA A 72 66.98 48.58 42.40
C ALA A 72 65.74 49.45 42.16
N LYS A 73 65.88 50.78 42.29
CA LYS A 73 64.82 51.75 42.01
C LYS A 73 64.32 51.67 40.57
N THR A 74 65.24 51.69 39.60
CA THR A 74 64.89 51.60 38.17
C THR A 74 64.11 50.31 37.86
N GLN A 75 64.52 49.18 38.44
CA GLN A 75 63.81 47.90 38.28
C GLN A 75 62.44 47.91 38.96
N LEU A 76 62.32 48.54 40.14
CA LEU A 76 61.03 48.70 40.82
C LEU A 76 60.06 49.58 40.01
N GLU A 77 60.53 50.66 39.39
CA GLU A 77 59.72 51.50 38.49
C GLU A 77 59.27 50.74 37.22
N GLN A 78 60.09 49.83 36.71
CA GLN A 78 59.70 48.93 35.62
C GLN A 78 58.60 47.94 36.04
N ILE A 79 58.70 47.40 37.26
CA ILE A 79 57.66 46.52 37.81
C ILE A 79 56.36 47.31 38.01
N GLU A 80 56.44 48.50 38.61
CA GLU A 80 55.28 49.37 38.86
C GLU A 80 54.57 49.76 37.55
N SER A 81 55.31 50.20 36.54
CA SER A 81 54.74 50.60 35.24
C SER A 81 54.11 49.43 34.48
N SER A 82 54.64 48.22 34.63
CA SER A 82 54.05 47.00 34.07
C SER A 82 52.74 46.64 34.75
N LEU A 83 52.66 46.81 36.08
CA LEU A 83 51.43 46.61 36.85
C LEU A 83 50.37 47.68 36.55
N ALA A 84 50.76 48.92 36.22
CA ALA A 84 49.84 50.01 35.92
C ALA A 84 48.96 49.78 34.67
N GLN A 85 49.35 48.85 33.79
CA GLN A 85 48.55 48.48 32.62
C GLN A 85 47.42 47.49 32.97
N ASN A 86 47.50 46.85 34.14
CA ASN A 86 46.51 45.90 34.59
C ASN A 86 45.43 46.60 35.43
N LYS A 87 44.16 46.38 35.09
CA LYS A 87 42.99 47.02 35.73
C LYS A 87 42.42 46.22 36.91
N ASP A 88 43.11 45.16 37.33
CA ASP A 88 42.70 44.33 38.44
C ASP A 88 42.82 45.11 39.78
N PRO A 89 41.75 45.21 40.58
CA PRO A 89 41.79 45.85 41.90
C PRO A 89 42.86 45.26 42.83
N ASP A 90 43.14 43.96 42.70
CA ASP A 90 44.15 43.28 43.52
C ASP A 90 45.57 43.70 43.10
N VAL A 91 45.78 44.05 41.82
CA VAL A 91 47.04 44.62 41.31
C VAL A 91 47.24 46.06 41.77
N ASP A 92 46.16 46.82 41.90
CA ASP A 92 46.23 48.22 42.31
C ASP A 92 46.80 48.40 43.72
N SER A 93 46.46 47.47 44.63
CA SER A 93 46.99 47.46 46.00
C SER A 93 48.51 47.24 46.03
N LEU A 94 49.02 46.31 45.22
CA LEU A 94 50.47 46.07 45.09
C LEU A 94 51.18 47.27 44.44
N ARG A 95 50.54 47.90 43.45
CA ARG A 95 51.08 49.10 42.79
C ARG A 95 51.26 50.25 43.78
N VAL A 96 50.26 50.54 44.60
CA VAL A 96 50.34 51.58 45.64
C VAL A 96 51.48 51.27 46.62
N LEU A 97 51.57 50.03 47.10
CA LEU A 97 52.64 49.60 48.00
C LEU A 97 54.04 49.76 47.36
N LEU A 98 54.19 49.43 46.08
CA LEU A 98 55.45 49.62 45.34
C LEU A 98 55.80 51.10 45.18
N GLN A 99 54.82 51.97 44.89
CA GLN A 99 55.04 53.41 44.79
C GLN A 99 55.52 54.00 46.12
N GLU A 100 54.88 53.61 47.22
CA GLU A 100 55.30 54.00 48.57
C GLU A 100 56.72 53.50 48.87
N PHE A 101 57.02 52.24 48.55
CA PHE A 101 58.35 51.67 48.76
C PHE A 101 59.44 52.38 47.94
N ILE A 102 59.18 52.66 46.65
CA ILE A 102 60.08 53.43 45.77
C ILE A 102 60.33 54.82 46.35
N GLN A 103 59.30 55.48 46.86
CA GLN A 103 59.42 56.80 47.48
C GLN A 103 60.30 56.75 48.74
N SER A 104 60.08 55.77 49.62
CA SER A 104 60.89 55.59 50.84
C SER A 104 62.37 55.25 50.54
N LEU A 105 62.67 54.63 49.40
CA LEU A 105 64.07 54.41 48.98
C LEU A 105 64.81 55.73 48.70
N ASP A 106 64.11 56.77 48.22
CA ASP A 106 64.71 58.07 47.91
C ASP A 106 64.87 58.96 49.15
N THR A 107 63.97 58.84 50.12
CA THR A 107 63.97 59.65 51.34
C THR A 107 64.62 58.94 52.51
N ASP A 108 63.99 57.88 53.00
CA ASP A 108 64.21 57.33 54.34
C ASP A 108 65.38 56.34 54.35
N TYR A 109 65.50 55.55 53.28
CA TYR A 109 66.50 54.47 53.20
C TYR A 109 67.82 54.89 52.55
N ARG A 110 67.90 56.09 51.99
CA ARG A 110 69.12 56.61 51.35
C ARG A 110 70.30 56.79 52.31
N ALA A 111 70.02 56.93 53.60
CA ALA A 111 71.03 57.02 54.67
C ALA A 111 71.56 55.65 55.13
N ALA A 112 70.81 54.56 54.89
CA ALA A 112 71.12 53.21 55.38
C ALA A 112 72.47 52.68 54.88
N GLY A 113 72.83 53.04 53.64
CA GLY A 113 74.10 52.64 53.03
C GLY A 113 75.25 53.64 53.24
N LYS A 114 74.96 54.95 53.39
CA LYS A 114 75.99 56.01 53.44
C LYS A 114 76.93 55.91 54.65
N LEU A 115 76.56 55.16 55.67
CA LEU A 115 77.29 55.05 56.94
C LEU A 115 77.81 53.62 57.20
N ALA A 116 77.88 52.78 56.16
CA ALA A 116 78.59 51.50 56.19
C ALA A 116 80.14 51.64 56.27
N GLY A 117 80.66 52.87 56.32
CA GLY A 117 82.09 53.18 56.54
C GLY A 117 82.53 53.00 58.00
N ASN A 118 83.79 53.36 58.32
CA ASN A 118 84.34 53.23 59.68
C ASN A 118 83.79 54.33 60.62
N PRO A 119 82.80 54.05 61.49
CA PRO A 119 82.12 55.07 62.29
C PRO A 119 83.04 55.74 63.32
N ARG A 120 84.17 55.10 63.67
CA ARG A 120 85.14 55.62 64.64
C ARG A 120 86.13 56.61 64.05
N GLN A 121 86.05 56.92 62.75
CA GLN A 121 87.08 57.70 62.07
C GLN A 121 87.27 59.10 62.68
N LEU A 122 86.19 59.78 63.07
CA LEU A 122 86.25 61.09 63.72
C LEU A 122 86.85 61.03 65.13
N LEU A 123 86.47 60.01 65.92
CA LEU A 123 87.02 59.80 67.26
C LEU A 123 88.51 59.47 67.23
N ALA A 124 88.92 58.61 66.30
CA ALA A 124 90.33 58.27 66.10
C ALA A 124 91.17 59.48 65.68
N PHE A 125 90.59 60.41 64.91
CA PHE A 125 91.25 61.66 64.53
C PHE A 125 91.46 62.57 65.75
N ALA A 126 90.41 62.78 66.55
CA ALA A 126 90.49 63.60 67.76
C ALA A 126 91.49 63.04 68.80
N GLU A 127 91.54 61.73 68.97
CA GLU A 127 92.52 61.05 69.85
C GLU A 127 93.96 61.31 69.41
N ALA A 128 94.23 61.21 68.10
CA ALA A 128 95.55 61.48 67.55
C ALA A 128 95.96 62.95 67.74
N GLU A 129 95.03 63.88 67.54
CA GLU A 129 95.25 65.32 67.67
C GLU A 129 95.50 65.74 69.12
N MET A 130 94.83 65.12 70.11
CA MET A 130 95.13 65.34 71.53
C MET A 130 96.56 64.92 71.89
N LEU A 131 97.01 63.76 71.39
CA LEU A 131 98.35 63.25 71.70
C LEU A 131 99.44 64.14 71.09
N ASP A 132 99.22 64.67 69.89
CA ASP A 132 100.17 65.55 69.22
C ASP A 132 100.30 66.90 69.94
N ASN A 133 99.17 67.58 70.20
CA ASN A 133 99.19 68.85 70.93
C ASN A 133 99.78 68.72 72.34
N ASN A 134 99.54 67.59 73.02
CA ASN A 134 100.10 67.33 74.35
C ASN A 134 101.63 67.20 74.34
N ARG A 135 102.21 66.70 73.25
CA ARG A 135 103.66 66.66 73.08
C ARG A 135 104.22 68.08 72.91
N GLN A 136 103.58 68.90 72.09
CA GLN A 136 103.99 70.29 71.89
C GLN A 136 103.89 71.10 73.18
N LEU A 137 102.84 70.88 73.97
CA LEU A 137 102.67 71.50 75.28
C LEU A 137 103.76 71.04 76.28
N ALA A 138 104.23 69.80 76.19
CA ALA A 138 105.34 69.31 77.01
C ALA A 138 106.67 69.97 76.62
N ASP A 139 106.91 70.18 75.33
CA ASP A 139 108.08 70.90 74.82
C ASP A 139 108.04 72.37 75.28
N TYR A 140 106.88 73.02 75.20
CA TYR A 140 106.66 74.36 75.76
C TYR A 140 106.97 74.43 77.27
N ALA A 141 106.50 73.44 78.04
CA ALA A 141 106.78 73.36 79.47
C ALA A 141 108.28 73.15 79.77
N TYR A 142 109.01 72.48 78.89
CA TYR A 142 110.47 72.31 79.02
C TYR A 142 111.23 73.60 78.72
N ILE A 143 110.75 74.40 77.76
CA ILE A 143 111.32 75.74 77.48
C ILE A 143 111.08 76.69 78.66
N GLY A 144 109.95 76.56 79.36
CA GLY A 144 109.62 77.32 80.58
C GLY A 144 110.52 77.05 81.80
N GLN A 145 111.35 76.02 81.74
CA GLN A 145 112.23 75.63 82.84
C GLN A 145 113.37 76.66 82.97
N GLY A 146 113.41 77.39 84.09
CA GLY A 146 114.25 78.57 84.28
C GLY A 146 113.47 79.88 84.46
N GLU A 147 112.25 80.00 83.92
CA GLU A 147 111.34 81.12 84.21
C GLU A 147 110.53 80.85 85.48
N ASN A 148 109.89 79.66 85.55
CA ASN A 148 109.16 79.20 86.72
C ASN A 148 109.16 77.67 86.81
N ASP A 149 110.16 77.12 87.49
CA ASP A 149 110.37 75.67 87.59
C ASP A 149 109.15 74.93 88.19
N SER A 150 108.44 75.56 89.13
CA SER A 150 107.25 74.95 89.74
C SER A 150 106.10 74.80 88.73
N LEU A 151 105.93 75.79 87.84
CA LEU A 151 104.89 75.77 86.81
C LEU A 151 105.26 74.81 85.67
N SER A 152 106.55 74.73 85.30
CA SER A 152 107.06 73.71 84.35
C SER A 152 106.79 72.30 84.85
N ASP A 153 107.05 72.03 86.13
CA ASP A 153 106.77 70.72 86.70
C ASP A 153 105.27 70.38 86.67
N GLU A 154 104.38 71.36 86.86
CA GLU A 154 102.93 71.17 86.76
C GLU A 154 102.46 70.86 85.34
N TYR A 155 102.90 71.63 84.33
CA TYR A 155 102.61 71.31 82.92
C TYR A 155 103.19 69.96 82.51
N LEU A 156 104.46 69.66 82.84
CA LEU A 156 105.09 68.37 82.53
C LEU A 156 104.42 67.20 83.24
N ARG A 157 103.81 67.43 84.41
CA ARG A 157 103.01 66.41 85.11
C ARG A 157 101.72 66.12 84.34
N LEU A 158 100.99 67.16 83.93
CA LEU A 158 99.76 67.01 83.14
C LEU A 158 100.03 66.36 81.79
N THR A 159 101.12 66.74 81.11
CA THR A 159 101.43 66.17 79.79
C THR A 159 101.87 64.71 79.86
N ARG A 160 102.40 64.24 80.99
CA ARG A 160 102.63 62.81 81.24
C ARG A 160 101.36 62.03 81.56
N GLN A 161 100.30 62.70 82.04
CA GLN A 161 99.03 62.06 82.42
C GLN A 161 98.10 61.85 81.22
N LEU A 162 98.09 62.74 80.22
CA LEU A 162 97.13 62.64 79.11
C LEU A 162 97.29 61.38 78.23
N PRO A 163 98.49 60.96 77.81
CA PRO A 163 98.62 59.84 76.87
C PRO A 163 98.01 58.50 77.32
N PRO A 164 98.23 58.00 78.56
CA PRO A 164 97.57 56.77 79.01
C PRO A 164 96.04 56.93 79.09
N LEU A 165 95.56 58.14 79.41
CA LEU A 165 94.13 58.45 79.48
C LEU A 165 93.46 58.38 78.10
N VAL A 166 94.06 59.02 77.08
CA VAL A 166 93.56 58.99 75.70
C VAL A 166 93.58 57.56 75.13
N TYR A 167 94.62 56.78 75.44
CA TYR A 167 94.68 55.37 75.01
C TYR A 167 93.55 54.52 75.62
N GLN A 168 93.28 54.72 76.91
CA GLN A 168 92.18 54.03 77.61
C GLN A 168 90.83 54.44 77.04
N LEU A 169 90.62 55.73 76.76
CA LEU A 169 89.42 56.22 76.07
C LEU A 169 89.24 55.60 74.68
N SER A 170 90.31 55.49 73.89
CA SER A 170 90.25 54.86 72.56
C SER A 170 89.80 53.40 72.61
N GLN A 171 90.32 52.60 73.55
CA GLN A 171 89.93 51.20 73.72
C GLN A 171 88.48 51.07 74.19
N LEU A 172 88.10 51.84 75.21
CA LEU A 172 86.76 51.81 75.78
C LEU A 172 85.70 52.25 74.75
N THR A 173 85.97 53.30 73.98
CA THR A 173 85.06 53.76 72.92
C THR A 173 84.95 52.76 71.79
N GLN A 174 86.04 52.10 71.38
CA GLN A 174 85.99 51.06 70.35
C GLN A 174 85.09 49.91 70.74
N ASP A 175 85.21 49.37 71.95
CA ASP A 175 84.39 48.23 72.37
C ASP A 175 82.95 48.62 72.72
N TYR A 176 82.73 49.83 73.24
CA TYR A 176 81.39 50.36 73.49
C TYR A 176 80.61 50.59 72.18
N LEU A 177 81.23 51.23 71.18
CA LEU A 177 80.58 51.56 69.90
C LEU A 177 80.36 50.34 69.00
N ILE A 178 81.18 49.29 69.14
CA ILE A 178 80.94 48.00 68.46
C ILE A 178 79.84 47.18 69.19
N GLY A 179 79.23 47.75 70.24
CA GLY A 179 78.07 47.19 70.92
C GLY A 179 78.39 45.97 71.79
N LYS A 180 79.64 45.82 72.25
CA LYS A 180 80.06 44.59 72.95
C LYS A 180 79.62 44.50 74.40
N ASP A 181 79.46 45.63 75.12
CA ASP A 181 79.08 45.58 76.55
C ASP A 181 78.61 46.94 77.10
N LEU A 182 77.34 47.02 77.53
CA LEU A 182 76.78 48.20 78.23
C LEU A 182 77.52 48.52 79.55
N ARG A 183 78.18 47.53 80.16
CA ARG A 183 78.96 47.75 81.39
C ARG A 183 80.17 48.66 81.15
N LEU A 184 80.66 48.76 79.91
CA LEU A 184 81.74 49.67 79.55
C LEU A 184 81.30 51.14 79.62
N GLN A 185 80.00 51.45 79.56
CA GLN A 185 79.52 52.83 79.63
C GLN A 185 79.91 53.51 80.95
N ALA A 186 79.77 52.82 82.08
CA ALA A 186 80.13 53.37 83.39
C ALA A 186 81.65 53.59 83.52
N ILE A 187 82.46 52.68 82.97
CA ILE A 187 83.92 52.79 82.96
C ILE A 187 84.35 53.92 82.04
N LEU A 188 83.79 54.00 80.84
CA LEU A 188 84.02 55.06 79.87
C LEU A 188 83.67 56.43 80.45
N GLN A 189 82.51 56.55 81.12
CA GLN A 189 82.11 57.80 81.79
C GLN A 189 83.12 58.19 82.87
N SER A 190 83.56 57.24 83.70
CA SER A 190 84.59 57.51 84.71
C SER A 190 85.91 57.99 84.09
N THR A 191 86.33 57.42 82.96
CA THR A 191 87.55 57.86 82.26
C THR A 191 87.37 59.23 81.58
N ILE A 192 86.16 59.55 81.12
CA ILE A 192 85.82 60.90 80.62
C ILE A 192 85.86 61.91 81.77
N ASP A 193 85.37 61.56 82.95
CA ASP A 193 85.42 62.43 84.13
C ASP A 193 86.89 62.70 84.54
N GLU A 194 87.78 61.70 84.41
CA GLU A 194 89.23 61.89 84.57
C GLU A 194 89.81 62.84 83.50
N LEU A 195 89.35 62.76 82.25
CA LEU A 195 89.76 63.69 81.19
C LEU A 195 89.29 65.12 81.47
N ASN A 196 88.07 65.29 81.99
CA ASN A 196 87.56 66.60 82.38
C ASN A 196 88.34 67.17 83.58
N LEU A 197 88.71 66.34 84.55
CA LEU A 197 89.57 66.79 85.65
C LEU A 197 90.95 67.22 85.15
N TRP A 198 91.53 66.46 84.21
CA TRP A 198 92.78 66.84 83.54
C TRP A 198 92.64 68.16 82.78
N HIS A 199 91.53 68.34 82.08
CA HIS A 199 91.18 69.59 81.38
C HIS A 199 91.13 70.77 82.35
N ASP A 200 90.38 70.66 83.45
CA ASP A 200 90.23 71.74 84.44
C ASP A 200 91.57 72.11 85.08
N GLN A 201 92.43 71.11 85.33
CA GLN A 201 93.77 71.35 85.86
C GLN A 201 94.63 72.11 84.86
N LEU A 202 94.62 71.74 83.58
CA LEU A 202 95.34 72.44 82.53
C LEU A 202 94.83 73.88 82.34
N ASP A 203 93.52 74.08 82.44
CA ASP A 203 92.92 75.42 82.31
C ASP A 203 93.33 76.35 83.47
N SER A 204 93.49 75.81 84.68
CA SER A 204 93.87 76.61 85.84
C SER A 204 95.33 77.10 85.84
N LEU A 205 96.20 76.52 85.01
CA LEU A 205 97.61 76.90 84.96
C LEU A 205 97.80 78.22 84.19
N PRO A 206 98.51 79.21 84.77
CA PRO A 206 98.93 80.38 84.02
C PRO A 206 100.00 79.99 82.99
N LEU A 207 100.11 80.76 81.92
CA LEU A 207 101.18 80.59 80.95
C LEU A 207 102.50 81.21 81.46
N PHE A 208 103.64 80.85 80.86
CA PHE A 208 104.97 81.31 81.28
C PHE A 208 105.29 82.75 80.86
N GLY A 209 104.54 83.35 79.93
CA GLY A 209 104.89 84.58 79.23
C GLY A 209 105.99 84.37 78.17
N ILE A 210 106.05 83.18 77.56
CA ILE A 210 107.04 82.86 76.51
C ILE A 210 106.37 83.06 75.16
N PHE A 211 106.85 84.09 74.47
CA PHE A 211 106.31 84.50 73.21
C PHE A 211 107.23 84.15 72.05
N ASP A 212 106.61 83.83 70.92
CA ASP A 212 107.29 83.75 69.64
C ASP A 212 106.84 84.93 68.77
N THR A 213 107.78 85.49 68.03
CA THR A 213 107.47 86.52 67.03
C THR A 213 107.05 85.80 65.77
N LEU A 214 105.76 85.87 65.46
CA LEU A 214 105.29 85.44 64.15
C LEU A 214 105.83 86.43 63.11
N GLU A 215 106.72 85.98 62.23
CA GLU A 215 107.07 86.73 61.02
C GLU A 215 105.78 87.00 60.24
N VAL A 216 105.35 88.27 60.25
CA VAL A 216 104.26 88.74 59.42
C VAL A 216 104.78 88.80 57.99
N ASP A 217 104.08 88.09 57.10
CA ASP A 217 104.35 87.96 55.66
C ASP A 217 104.74 89.33 55.03
N GLU A 218 105.84 89.36 54.27
CA GLU A 218 106.58 90.55 53.76
C GLU A 218 105.74 91.45 52.79
N PHE A 219 104.44 91.19 52.68
CA PHE A 219 103.49 91.89 51.80
C PHE A 219 102.49 92.83 52.50
N ALA A 220 102.57 93.02 53.82
CA ALA A 220 101.68 93.92 54.56
C ALA A 220 102.09 95.42 54.42
N LEU A 221 101.49 96.14 53.48
CA LEU A 221 101.66 97.59 53.28
C LEU A 221 100.92 98.40 54.36
N GLY A 222 101.57 98.65 55.49
CA GLY A 222 101.13 99.60 56.52
C GLY A 222 101.74 99.26 57.86
N GLY A 223 102.42 100.23 58.50
CA GLY A 223 103.15 100.01 59.76
C GLY A 223 102.31 99.24 60.78
N ALA A 224 102.71 98.00 61.02
CA ALA A 224 102.05 97.06 61.89
C ALA A 224 103.10 96.47 62.84
N ASP A 225 102.86 96.67 64.12
CA ASP A 225 103.65 96.11 65.21
C ASP A 225 103.58 94.57 65.13
N GLU A 226 104.72 93.91 65.37
CA GLU A 226 104.82 92.44 65.42
C GLU A 226 103.78 91.89 66.42
N GLU A 227 102.91 90.98 65.96
CA GLU A 227 101.90 90.34 66.80
C GLU A 227 102.57 89.20 67.57
N VAL A 228 102.84 89.46 68.84
CA VAL A 228 103.59 88.56 69.72
C VAL A 228 102.58 87.61 70.37
N VAL A 229 102.63 86.32 70.03
CA VAL A 229 101.71 85.30 70.55
C VAL A 229 102.46 84.33 71.46
N GLU A 230 101.82 83.95 72.55
CA GLU A 230 102.38 82.99 73.49
C GLU A 230 102.32 81.56 72.92
N ILE A 231 103.47 80.91 72.85
CA ILE A 231 103.63 79.58 72.21
C ILE A 231 102.69 78.54 72.82
N GLY A 232 102.57 78.53 74.14
CA GLY A 232 101.79 77.53 74.87
C GLY A 232 100.29 77.67 74.70
N GLU A 233 99.78 78.86 74.35
CA GLU A 233 98.35 79.12 74.36
C GLU A 233 97.61 78.37 73.23
N ASN A 234 98.23 78.22 72.07
CA ASN A 234 97.62 77.48 70.96
C ASN A 234 97.43 76.00 71.32
N TYR A 235 98.49 75.33 71.79
CA TYR A 235 98.41 73.92 72.18
C TYR A 235 97.51 73.69 73.38
N ARG A 236 97.54 74.60 74.36
CA ARG A 236 96.65 74.55 75.53
C ARG A 236 95.20 74.69 75.11
N SER A 237 94.85 75.71 74.31
CA SER A 237 93.47 75.94 73.87
C SER A 237 92.92 74.80 72.99
N GLU A 238 93.73 74.22 72.10
CA GLU A 238 93.31 73.08 71.26
C GLU A 238 93.05 71.83 72.11
N LEU A 239 93.93 71.55 73.09
CA LEU A 239 93.71 70.45 74.05
C LEU A 239 92.45 70.64 74.88
N LEU A 240 92.19 71.87 75.34
CA LEU A 240 90.96 72.21 76.06
C LEU A 240 89.72 72.03 75.17
N SER A 241 89.78 72.43 73.91
CA SER A 241 88.70 72.24 72.91
C SER A 241 88.43 70.76 72.64
N LEU A 242 89.46 69.99 72.33
CA LEU A 242 89.35 68.57 72.01
C LEU A 242 88.80 67.77 73.20
N SER A 243 89.36 67.97 74.39
CA SER A 243 88.94 67.25 75.60
C SER A 243 87.47 67.52 75.94
N ASN A 244 87.02 68.78 75.86
CA ASN A 244 85.63 69.16 76.13
C ASN A 244 84.65 68.59 75.08
N ARG A 245 85.06 68.53 73.80
CA ARG A 245 84.20 68.01 72.72
C ARG A 245 84.13 66.49 72.66
N TYR A 246 85.15 65.77 73.13
CA TYR A 246 85.30 64.34 72.91
C TYR A 246 84.10 63.50 73.41
N ASN A 247 83.54 63.81 74.58
CA ASN A 247 82.35 63.12 75.11
C ASN A 247 81.13 63.24 74.18
N ARG A 248 80.93 64.43 73.60
CA ARG A 248 79.84 64.70 72.66
C ARG A 248 80.04 63.95 71.33
N GLU A 249 81.27 63.85 70.84
CA GLU A 249 81.59 63.08 69.63
C GLU A 249 81.34 61.57 69.82
N ILE A 250 81.58 61.02 71.01
CA ILE A 250 81.23 59.63 71.34
C ILE A 250 79.71 59.44 71.27
N SER A 251 78.96 60.32 71.93
CA SER A 251 77.49 60.25 71.97
C SER A 251 76.87 60.38 70.57
N ASN A 252 77.39 61.29 69.75
CA ASN A 252 76.95 61.47 68.36
C ASN A 252 77.20 60.22 67.52
N THR A 253 78.37 59.60 67.68
CA THR A 253 78.78 58.40 66.94
C THR A 253 77.91 57.19 67.33
N TYR A 254 77.54 57.06 68.61
CA TYR A 254 76.64 56.01 69.09
C TYR A 254 75.22 56.16 68.51
N ASN A 255 74.63 57.36 68.59
CA ASN A 255 73.28 57.62 68.06
C ASN A 255 73.21 57.33 66.55
N LEU A 256 74.24 57.75 65.81
CA LEU A 256 74.33 57.51 64.37
C LEU A 256 74.38 56.02 64.01
N LEU A 257 75.04 55.19 64.84
CA LEU A 257 75.06 53.74 64.64
C LEU A 257 73.70 53.09 64.93
N GLN A 258 73.01 53.54 65.98
CA GLN A 258 71.69 53.05 66.34
C GLN A 258 70.64 53.41 65.28
N ASP A 259 70.64 54.66 64.80
CA ASP A 259 69.73 55.13 63.75
C ASP A 259 69.94 54.32 62.46
N ASN A 260 71.21 54.05 62.08
CA ASN A 260 71.49 53.25 60.90
C ASN A 260 70.97 51.81 61.03
N GLN A 261 71.20 51.14 62.17
CA GLN A 261 70.65 49.80 62.40
C GLN A 261 69.13 49.76 62.26
N GLN A 262 68.42 50.76 62.82
CA GLN A 262 66.96 50.84 62.70
C GLN A 262 66.50 51.03 61.24
N ILE A 263 67.17 51.90 60.48
CA ILE A 263 66.84 52.12 59.06
C ILE A 263 67.09 50.84 58.24
N GLN A 264 68.17 50.09 58.52
CA GLN A 264 68.44 48.82 57.84
C GLN A 264 67.38 47.75 58.15
N GLU A 265 66.91 47.66 59.40
CA GLU A 265 65.81 46.76 59.77
C GLU A 265 64.49 47.16 59.11
N GLN A 266 64.19 48.46 59.05
CA GLN A 266 63.01 48.98 58.35
C GLN A 266 63.05 48.66 56.86
N LEU A 267 64.18 48.87 56.18
CA LEU A 267 64.33 48.53 54.76
C LEU A 267 64.10 47.02 54.52
N ARG A 268 64.66 46.15 55.38
CA ARG A 268 64.42 44.69 55.30
C ARG A 268 62.94 44.34 55.50
N SER A 269 62.25 45.01 56.42
CA SER A 269 60.81 44.82 56.64
C SER A 269 59.99 45.22 55.42
N SER A 270 60.27 46.39 54.82
CA SER A 270 59.55 46.87 53.64
C SER A 270 59.78 45.99 52.42
N ILE A 271 60.99 45.43 52.25
CA ILE A 271 61.25 44.41 51.23
C ILE A 271 60.34 43.20 51.44
N ALA A 272 60.28 42.66 52.66
CA ALA A 272 59.46 41.49 52.98
C ALA A 272 57.95 41.74 52.79
N GLU A 273 57.48 42.97 53.05
CA GLU A 273 56.08 43.36 52.83
C GLU A 273 55.70 43.32 51.34
N VAL A 274 56.57 43.86 50.47
CA VAL A 274 56.37 43.78 49.02
C VAL A 274 56.45 42.33 48.52
N GLU A 275 57.36 41.50 49.05
CA GLU A 275 57.42 40.07 48.72
C GLU A 275 56.11 39.34 49.04
N LEU A 276 55.56 39.59 50.22
CA LEU A 276 54.30 38.99 50.66
C LEU A 276 53.13 39.45 49.79
N ALA A 277 53.08 40.75 49.44
CA ALA A 277 52.05 41.29 48.55
C ALA A 277 52.12 40.67 47.15
N MET A 278 53.31 40.49 46.57
CA MET A 278 53.46 39.80 45.28
C MET A 278 53.05 38.33 45.34
N PHE A 279 53.38 37.62 46.44
CA PHE A 279 53.01 36.22 46.61
C PHE A 279 51.50 36.03 46.80
N THR A 280 50.85 36.90 47.58
CA THR A 280 49.40 36.84 47.81
C THR A 280 48.61 37.16 46.53
N LEU A 281 49.06 38.13 45.73
CA LEU A 281 48.47 38.45 44.44
C LEU A 281 48.56 37.26 43.47
N SER A 282 49.74 36.63 43.35
CA SER A 282 49.92 35.47 42.47
C SER A 282 49.10 34.25 42.91
N ALA A 283 48.96 34.01 44.23
CA ALA A 283 48.10 32.96 44.76
C ALA A 283 46.61 33.21 44.47
N THR A 284 46.14 34.45 44.67
CA THR A 284 44.74 34.85 44.43
C THR A 284 44.38 34.73 42.95
N GLN A 285 45.26 35.21 42.07
CA GLN A 285 45.05 35.12 40.63
C GLN A 285 45.06 33.66 40.13
N ALA A 286 45.91 32.79 40.71
CA ALA A 286 45.90 31.37 40.40
C ALA A 286 44.57 30.68 40.78
N GLU A 287 43.97 31.03 41.92
CA GLU A 287 42.67 30.49 42.34
C GLU A 287 41.53 30.96 41.40
N GLN A 288 41.48 32.25 41.07
CA GLN A 288 40.51 32.79 40.11
C GLN A 288 40.63 32.10 38.74
N ASN A 289 41.85 31.93 38.25
CA ASN A 289 42.14 31.24 36.99
C ASN A 289 41.67 29.77 37.01
N GLN A 290 41.78 29.08 38.15
CA GLN A 290 41.31 27.71 38.29
C GLN A 290 39.77 27.62 38.28
N ARG A 291 39.08 28.53 38.96
CA ARG A 291 37.60 28.60 38.95
C ARG A 291 37.07 28.87 37.53
N LEU A 292 37.65 29.84 36.84
CA LEU A 292 37.26 30.17 35.47
C LEU A 292 37.48 28.98 34.52
N LYS A 293 38.58 28.23 34.65
CA LYS A 293 38.79 26.98 33.89
C LYS A 293 37.71 25.93 34.13
N GLN A 294 37.22 25.78 35.37
CA GLN A 294 36.13 24.85 35.69
C GLN A 294 34.79 25.30 35.09
N GLU A 295 34.49 26.61 35.11
CA GLU A 295 33.29 27.16 34.48
C GLU A 295 33.30 26.96 32.96
N LEU A 296 34.45 27.19 32.30
CA LEU A 296 34.63 26.93 30.87
C LEU A 296 34.42 25.45 30.51
N GLN A 297 34.95 24.52 31.32
CA GLN A 297 34.74 23.07 31.13
C GLN A 297 33.27 22.67 31.32
N PHE A 298 32.60 23.21 32.33
CA PHE A 298 31.19 22.95 32.56
C PHE A 298 30.31 23.44 31.39
N ALA A 299 30.58 24.64 30.86
CA ALA A 299 29.86 25.17 29.70
C ALA A 299 30.00 24.25 28.46
N LEU A 300 31.22 23.74 28.21
CA LEU A 300 31.48 22.76 27.14
C LEU A 300 30.70 21.45 27.35
N TYR A 301 30.73 20.88 28.56
CA TYR A 301 29.98 19.65 28.88
C TYR A 301 28.47 19.84 28.79
N ALA A 302 27.95 21.01 29.17
CA ALA A 302 26.53 21.33 29.06
C ALA A 302 26.06 21.33 27.59
N VAL A 303 26.82 21.95 26.68
CA VAL A 303 26.47 21.97 25.24
C VAL A 303 26.57 20.57 24.63
N VAL A 304 27.60 19.79 24.97
CA VAL A 304 27.74 18.40 24.49
C VAL A 304 26.61 17.51 25.00
N SER A 305 26.22 17.64 26.27
CA SER A 305 25.10 16.89 26.86
C SER A 305 23.77 17.26 26.22
N LEU A 306 23.57 18.54 25.87
CA LEU A 306 22.36 19.00 25.20
C LEU A 306 22.27 18.49 23.76
N LEU A 307 23.40 18.40 23.04
CA LEU A 307 23.50 17.72 21.75
C LEU A 307 23.15 16.22 21.84
N ALA A 308 23.67 15.52 22.86
CA ALA A 308 23.37 14.11 23.08
C ALA A 308 21.89 13.88 23.42
N LEU A 309 21.31 14.72 24.28
CA LEU A 309 19.88 14.67 24.64
C LEU A 309 19.00 14.92 23.41
N PHE A 310 19.33 15.93 22.61
CA PHE A 310 18.62 16.19 21.36
C PHE A 310 18.68 14.99 20.41
N ALA A 311 19.85 14.35 20.26
CA ALA A 311 20.01 13.16 19.43
C ALA A 311 19.12 12.00 19.89
N VAL A 312 19.05 11.72 21.20
CA VAL A 312 18.17 10.67 21.76
C VAL A 312 16.69 10.98 21.52
N ILE A 313 16.26 12.21 21.80
CA ILE A 313 14.86 12.64 21.58
C ILE A 313 14.50 12.55 20.10
N TYR A 314 15.40 12.98 19.22
CA TYR A 314 15.21 12.89 17.77
C TYR A 314 15.06 11.44 17.31
N LEU A 315 15.92 10.52 17.76
CA LEU A 315 15.83 9.10 17.45
C LEU A 315 14.51 8.49 17.95
N MET A 316 14.06 8.82 19.17
CA MET A 316 12.78 8.37 19.70
C MET A 316 11.58 8.89 18.89
N LEU A 317 11.60 10.16 18.49
CA LEU A 317 10.55 10.74 17.66
C LEU A 317 10.55 10.16 16.24
N GLN A 318 11.71 9.96 15.64
CA GLN A 318 11.86 9.32 14.33
C GLN A 318 11.34 7.88 14.34
N GLN A 319 11.71 7.10 15.35
CA GLN A 319 11.28 5.72 15.50
C GLN A 319 9.76 5.60 15.67
N SER A 320 9.17 6.42 16.55
CA SER A 320 7.74 6.35 16.87
C SER A 320 6.83 6.99 15.82
N ARG A 321 7.28 8.07 15.16
CA ARG A 321 6.42 8.85 14.23
C ARG A 321 6.63 8.51 12.75
N VAL A 322 7.78 7.94 12.38
CA VAL A 322 8.12 7.66 10.97
C VAL A 322 8.33 6.16 10.76
N VAL A 323 9.29 5.55 11.47
CA VAL A 323 9.73 4.18 11.19
C VAL A 323 8.66 3.15 11.56
N SER A 324 8.07 3.23 12.76
CA SER A 324 7.07 2.24 13.21
C SER A 324 5.80 2.25 12.33
N PRO A 325 5.19 3.40 11.99
CA PRO A 325 4.07 3.45 11.04
C PRO A 325 4.43 2.92 9.65
N LEU A 326 5.62 3.23 9.11
CA LEU A 326 6.05 2.71 7.81
C LEU A 326 6.27 1.19 7.83
N LYS A 327 6.83 0.63 8.91
CA LYS A 327 6.96 -0.83 9.06
C LYS A 327 5.60 -1.52 9.12
N ARG A 328 4.63 -0.95 9.85
CA ARG A 328 3.25 -1.47 9.89
C ARG A 328 2.58 -1.41 8.52
N LEU A 329 2.78 -0.32 7.79
CA LEU A 329 2.24 -0.14 6.46
C LEU A 329 2.86 -1.13 5.46
N ASN A 330 4.19 -1.30 5.49
CA ASN A 330 4.87 -2.32 4.70
C ASN A 330 4.42 -3.74 5.04
N HIS A 331 4.29 -4.06 6.33
CA HIS A 331 3.76 -5.34 6.76
C HIS A 331 2.34 -5.54 6.24
N ALA A 332 1.44 -4.56 6.37
CA ALA A 332 0.07 -4.66 5.87
C ALA A 332 0.01 -4.89 4.35
N PHE A 333 0.87 -4.20 3.57
CA PHE A 333 1.00 -4.49 2.14
C PHE A 333 1.52 -5.91 1.86
N GLN A 334 2.52 -6.36 2.61
CA GLN A 334 3.05 -7.72 2.48
C GLN A 334 2.01 -8.77 2.87
N THR A 335 1.25 -8.56 3.95
CA THR A 335 0.20 -9.49 4.40
C THR A 335 -0.95 -9.54 3.39
N LEU A 336 -1.33 -8.40 2.82
CA LEU A 336 -2.29 -8.32 1.71
C LEU A 336 -1.78 -9.08 0.48
N SER A 337 -0.50 -8.94 0.13
CA SER A 337 0.09 -9.60 -1.04
C SER A 337 0.29 -11.11 -0.87
N GLU A 338 0.73 -11.58 0.31
CA GLU A 338 1.09 -12.98 0.54
C GLU A 338 -0.09 -13.84 1.00
N SER A 339 -1.00 -13.26 1.78
CA SER A 339 -2.09 -14.02 2.43
C SER A 339 -3.48 -13.49 2.11
N ASN A 340 -3.59 -12.43 1.30
CA ASN A 340 -4.86 -11.75 1.00
C ASN A 340 -5.61 -11.30 2.27
N SER A 341 -4.90 -11.07 3.38
CA SER A 341 -5.51 -10.59 4.63
C SER A 341 -5.82 -9.10 4.50
N ARG A 342 -7.07 -8.73 4.81
CA ARG A 342 -7.65 -7.41 4.55
C ARG A 342 -7.88 -6.60 5.83
N GLU A 343 -6.93 -6.65 6.75
CA GLU A 343 -7.01 -5.88 7.99
C GLU A 343 -6.84 -4.37 7.71
N ARG A 344 -7.82 -3.59 8.15
CA ARG A 344 -7.77 -2.12 8.02
C ARG A 344 -6.74 -1.53 8.97
N LEU A 345 -5.98 -0.56 8.48
CA LEU A 345 -5.04 0.20 9.31
C LEU A 345 -5.77 1.29 10.09
N GLU A 346 -5.51 1.41 11.39
CA GLU A 346 -6.06 2.50 12.20
C GLU A 346 -5.47 3.87 11.81
N ILE A 347 -6.34 4.79 11.38
CA ILE A 347 -5.93 6.16 10.98
C ILE A 347 -6.05 7.10 12.17
N ASN A 348 -5.03 7.08 13.03
CA ASN A 348 -5.06 7.92 14.24
C ASN A 348 -4.54 9.36 14.03
N ARG A 349 -3.92 9.70 12.88
CA ARG A 349 -3.29 11.04 12.66
C ARG A 349 -3.30 11.52 11.22
N ARG A 350 -3.52 12.83 11.01
CA ARG A 350 -3.43 13.54 9.72
C ARG A 350 -1.97 13.85 9.32
N CYS A 351 -1.16 12.83 9.06
CA CYS A 351 0.19 12.96 8.49
C CYS A 351 0.32 12.16 7.20
N GLU A 352 1.45 12.28 6.47
CA GLU A 352 1.67 11.60 5.18
C GLU A 352 1.47 10.09 5.30
N THR A 353 2.02 9.46 6.33
CA THR A 353 1.82 8.02 6.60
C THR A 353 0.36 7.66 6.90
N GLY A 354 -0.40 8.57 7.53
CA GLY A 354 -1.83 8.40 7.78
C GLY A 354 -2.68 8.57 6.52
N GLN A 355 -2.27 9.43 5.59
CA GLN A 355 -2.91 9.55 4.26
C GLN A 355 -2.68 8.29 3.43
N ILE A 356 -1.46 7.72 3.44
CA ILE A 356 -1.17 6.45 2.77
C ILE A 356 -1.99 5.31 3.39
N ALA A 357 -2.09 5.25 4.73
CA ALA A 357 -2.98 4.29 5.40
C ALA A 357 -4.47 4.48 5.00
N GLY A 358 -4.91 5.73 4.80
CA GLY A 358 -6.23 6.05 4.26
C GLY A 358 -6.47 5.53 2.85
N HIS A 359 -5.51 5.76 1.94
CA HIS A 359 -5.59 5.22 0.58
C HIS A 359 -5.54 3.69 0.56
N PHE A 360 -4.74 3.07 1.44
CA PHE A 360 -4.71 1.61 1.62
C PHE A 360 -6.08 1.07 2.08
N ASN A 361 -6.71 1.69 3.08
CA ASN A 361 -8.05 1.28 3.51
C ASN A 361 -9.12 1.49 2.41
N GLN A 362 -9.00 2.54 1.61
CA GLN A 362 -9.89 2.79 0.48
C GLN A 362 -9.72 1.75 -0.64
N LEU A 363 -8.48 1.28 -0.85
CA LEU A 363 -8.20 0.14 -1.74
C LEU A 363 -8.81 -1.16 -1.19
N LEU A 364 -8.67 -1.43 0.12
CA LEU A 364 -9.32 -2.59 0.76
C LEU A 364 -10.84 -2.55 0.59
N GLN A 365 -11.46 -1.38 0.75
CA GLN A 365 -12.90 -1.23 0.55
C GLN A 365 -13.31 -1.51 -0.91
N ARG A 366 -12.51 -1.10 -1.89
CA ARG A 366 -12.77 -1.48 -3.29
C ARG A 366 -12.68 -2.99 -3.51
N PHE A 367 -11.74 -3.68 -2.88
CA PHE A 367 -11.68 -5.15 -2.94
C PHE A 367 -12.88 -5.81 -2.24
N GLU A 368 -13.37 -5.25 -1.13
CA GLU A 368 -14.60 -5.72 -0.48
C GLU A 368 -15.83 -5.56 -1.39
N ASP A 369 -15.99 -4.40 -2.03
CA ASP A 369 -17.06 -4.11 -2.97
C ASP A 369 -16.97 -5.00 -4.23
N GLU A 370 -15.75 -5.22 -4.76
CA GLU A 370 -15.51 -6.13 -5.89
C GLU A 370 -15.82 -7.59 -5.54
N ASP A 371 -15.42 -8.08 -4.36
CA ASP A 371 -15.77 -9.43 -3.89
C ASP A 371 -17.28 -9.60 -3.70
N GLU A 372 -17.98 -8.59 -3.20
CA GLU A 372 -19.44 -8.63 -3.05
C GLU A 372 -20.13 -8.66 -4.42
N SER A 373 -19.70 -7.80 -5.35
CA SER A 373 -20.18 -7.82 -6.74
C SER A 373 -19.89 -9.16 -7.42
N GLN A 374 -18.69 -9.73 -7.23
CA GLN A 374 -18.31 -11.02 -7.78
C GLN A 374 -19.18 -12.14 -7.20
N ARG A 375 -19.46 -12.15 -5.88
CA ARG A 375 -20.37 -13.11 -5.25
C ARG A 375 -21.79 -13.01 -5.80
N GLN A 376 -22.32 -11.81 -5.98
CA GLN A 376 -23.64 -11.58 -6.56
C GLN A 376 -23.71 -12.07 -8.02
N GLN A 377 -22.71 -11.73 -8.85
CA GLN A 377 -22.62 -12.21 -10.23
C GLN A 377 -22.53 -13.74 -10.29
N MET A 378 -21.71 -14.35 -9.44
CA MET A 378 -21.54 -15.80 -9.42
C MET A 378 -22.80 -16.52 -8.93
N SER A 379 -23.56 -15.93 -8.00
CA SER A 379 -24.88 -16.43 -7.59
C SER A 379 -25.90 -16.38 -8.75
N LEU A 380 -25.92 -15.28 -9.53
CA LEU A 380 -26.76 -15.16 -10.72
C LEU A 380 -26.36 -16.17 -11.82
N VAL A 381 -25.06 -16.42 -11.99
CA VAL A 381 -24.55 -17.46 -12.89
C VAL A 381 -25.02 -18.83 -12.42
N SER A 382 -24.86 -19.16 -11.14
CA SER A 382 -25.33 -20.43 -10.56
C SER A 382 -26.83 -20.64 -10.80
N GLN A 383 -27.68 -19.68 -10.45
CA GLN A 383 -29.13 -19.75 -10.71
C GLN A 383 -29.47 -19.91 -12.20
N SER A 384 -28.71 -19.28 -13.08
CA SER A 384 -28.91 -19.38 -14.53
C SER A 384 -28.51 -20.76 -15.05
N LEU A 385 -27.42 -21.34 -14.54
CA LEU A 385 -27.00 -22.70 -14.84
C LEU A 385 -27.99 -23.73 -14.27
N SER A 386 -28.53 -23.56 -13.05
CA SER A 386 -29.57 -24.45 -12.52
C SER A 386 -30.83 -24.45 -13.39
N ARG A 387 -31.27 -23.27 -13.87
CA ARG A 387 -32.37 -23.16 -14.85
C ARG A 387 -32.03 -23.84 -16.18
N LEU A 388 -30.76 -23.79 -16.58
CA LEU A 388 -30.26 -24.46 -17.79
C LEU A 388 -30.31 -25.98 -17.62
N VAL A 389 -29.92 -26.54 -16.47
CA VAL A 389 -30.08 -27.98 -16.15
C VAL A 389 -31.55 -28.41 -16.26
N GLN A 390 -32.48 -27.63 -15.70
CA GLN A 390 -33.91 -27.93 -15.82
C GLN A 390 -34.39 -27.94 -17.29
N ARG A 391 -33.94 -26.98 -18.10
CA ARG A 391 -34.26 -26.94 -19.54
C ARG A 391 -33.67 -28.11 -20.31
N ILE A 392 -32.44 -28.52 -19.98
CA ILE A 392 -31.81 -29.71 -20.56
C ILE A 392 -32.63 -30.96 -20.24
N SER A 393 -33.08 -31.12 -18.99
CA SER A 393 -33.93 -32.25 -18.60
C SER A 393 -35.24 -32.29 -19.40
N LEU A 394 -35.86 -31.13 -19.67
CA LEU A 394 -37.03 -31.04 -20.54
C LEU A 394 -36.72 -31.45 -21.99
N ILE A 395 -35.54 -31.09 -22.52
CA ILE A 395 -35.11 -31.51 -23.86
C ILE A 395 -34.92 -33.03 -23.92
N THR A 396 -34.26 -33.64 -22.92
CA THR A 396 -34.10 -35.10 -22.83
C THR A 396 -35.46 -35.79 -22.80
N HIS A 397 -36.39 -35.30 -21.96
CA HIS A 397 -37.74 -35.86 -21.88
C HIS A 397 -38.50 -35.73 -23.21
N SER A 398 -38.44 -34.57 -23.86
CA SER A 398 -39.08 -34.33 -25.16
C SER A 398 -38.48 -35.21 -26.27
N ALA A 399 -37.18 -35.48 -26.22
CA ALA A 399 -36.52 -36.40 -27.15
C ALA A 399 -37.00 -37.86 -26.95
N ASP A 400 -37.17 -38.29 -25.70
CA ASP A 400 -37.71 -39.61 -25.38
C ASP A 400 -39.19 -39.74 -25.81
N GLU A 401 -40.01 -38.71 -25.57
CA GLU A 401 -41.39 -38.65 -26.08
C GLU A 401 -41.44 -38.71 -27.61
N THR A 402 -40.56 -37.95 -28.28
CA THR A 402 -40.44 -37.98 -29.75
C THR A 402 -40.12 -39.38 -30.24
N GLN A 403 -39.23 -40.10 -29.56
CA GLN A 403 -38.88 -41.47 -29.90
C GLN A 403 -40.07 -42.43 -29.75
N ASN A 404 -40.92 -42.25 -28.72
CA ASN A 404 -42.15 -43.02 -28.56
C ASN A 404 -43.16 -42.73 -29.68
N VAL A 405 -43.37 -41.45 -30.01
CA VAL A 405 -44.25 -41.03 -31.11
C VAL A 405 -43.80 -41.62 -32.43
N VAL A 406 -42.49 -41.60 -32.72
CA VAL A 406 -41.93 -42.23 -33.93
C VAL A 406 -42.19 -43.73 -33.95
N SER A 407 -41.99 -44.43 -32.82
CA SER A 407 -42.27 -45.87 -32.73
C SER A 407 -43.73 -46.17 -33.03
N GLN A 408 -44.65 -45.36 -32.52
CA GLN A 408 -46.07 -45.53 -32.77
C GLN A 408 -46.45 -45.20 -34.22
N ALA A 409 -45.85 -44.16 -34.81
CA ALA A 409 -46.03 -43.83 -36.22
C ALA A 409 -45.52 -44.95 -37.15
N GLN A 410 -44.44 -45.64 -36.78
CA GLN A 410 -43.94 -46.82 -37.50
C GLN A 410 -44.97 -47.96 -37.47
N THR A 411 -45.51 -48.30 -36.29
CA THR A 411 -46.57 -49.32 -36.17
C THR A 411 -47.81 -48.96 -36.99
N GLN A 412 -48.28 -47.72 -36.93
CA GLN A 412 -49.41 -47.26 -37.73
C GLN A 412 -49.11 -47.32 -39.24
N THR A 413 -47.87 -47.04 -39.64
CA THR A 413 -47.45 -47.15 -41.05
C THR A 413 -47.52 -48.59 -41.53
N ASP A 414 -47.10 -49.56 -40.71
CA ASP A 414 -47.21 -50.98 -41.04
C ASP A 414 -48.68 -51.42 -41.18
N GLU A 415 -49.58 -50.91 -40.33
CA GLU A 415 -51.03 -51.15 -40.46
C GLU A 415 -51.59 -50.58 -41.77
N ILE A 416 -51.25 -49.34 -42.13
CA ILE A 416 -51.68 -48.73 -43.40
C ILE A 416 -51.11 -49.49 -44.60
N ARG A 417 -49.89 -50.00 -44.49
CA ARG A 417 -49.25 -50.81 -45.53
C ARG A 417 -50.01 -52.11 -45.78
N ASN A 418 -50.41 -52.80 -44.71
CA ASN A 418 -51.25 -53.99 -44.81
C ASN A 418 -52.61 -53.66 -45.43
N LEU A 419 -53.21 -52.53 -45.03
CA LEU A 419 -54.47 -52.06 -45.59
C LEU A 419 -54.36 -51.78 -47.09
N ALA A 420 -53.28 -51.13 -47.53
CA ALA A 420 -53.02 -50.87 -48.94
C ALA A 420 -52.86 -52.18 -49.73
N HIS A 421 -52.16 -53.17 -49.18
CA HIS A 421 -52.08 -54.49 -49.79
C HIS A 421 -53.47 -55.15 -49.89
N GLU A 422 -54.29 -55.08 -48.84
CA GLU A 422 -55.65 -55.63 -48.83
C GLU A 422 -56.54 -54.96 -49.88
N VAL A 423 -56.45 -53.64 -50.03
CA VAL A 423 -57.14 -52.88 -51.08
C VAL A 423 -56.68 -53.30 -52.47
N SER A 424 -55.38 -53.50 -52.69
CA SER A 424 -54.86 -54.01 -53.98
C SER A 424 -55.42 -55.38 -54.31
N THR A 425 -55.41 -56.31 -53.35
CA THR A 425 -55.95 -57.67 -53.56
C THR A 425 -57.46 -57.67 -53.79
N THR A 426 -58.19 -56.86 -53.03
CA THR A 426 -59.65 -56.72 -53.17
C THR A 426 -60.00 -56.09 -54.52
N SER A 427 -59.23 -55.09 -54.95
CA SER A 427 -59.36 -54.48 -56.27
C SER A 427 -59.15 -55.50 -57.39
N ALA A 428 -58.12 -56.34 -57.32
CA ALA A 428 -57.91 -57.40 -58.31
C ALA A 428 -59.08 -58.41 -58.37
N LEU A 429 -59.67 -58.75 -57.22
CA LEU A 429 -60.85 -59.61 -57.16
C LEU A 429 -62.08 -58.93 -57.80
N VAL A 430 -62.29 -57.63 -57.55
CA VAL A 430 -63.39 -56.86 -58.15
C VAL A 430 -63.20 -56.73 -59.67
N GLU A 431 -61.99 -56.47 -60.14
CA GLU A 431 -61.67 -56.43 -61.58
C GLU A 431 -62.01 -57.77 -62.25
N SER A 432 -61.56 -58.89 -61.67
CA SER A 432 -61.88 -60.22 -62.19
C SER A 432 -63.38 -60.54 -62.17
N SER A 433 -64.10 -60.18 -61.09
CA SER A 433 -65.54 -60.40 -60.99
C SER A 433 -66.33 -59.54 -62.00
N ALA A 434 -65.88 -58.31 -62.24
CA ALA A 434 -66.42 -57.43 -63.26
C ALA A 434 -66.20 -58.00 -64.68
N GLU A 435 -65.00 -58.49 -64.99
CA GLU A 435 -64.71 -59.17 -66.26
C GLU A 435 -65.62 -60.39 -66.49
N GLN A 436 -65.80 -61.22 -65.47
CA GLN A 436 -66.71 -62.36 -65.53
C GLN A 436 -68.16 -61.93 -65.75
N THR A 437 -68.59 -60.85 -65.09
CA THR A 437 -69.94 -60.28 -65.28
C THR A 437 -70.14 -59.78 -66.71
N MET A 438 -69.14 -59.11 -67.30
CA MET A 438 -69.21 -58.66 -68.70
C MET A 438 -69.41 -59.83 -69.67
N LEU A 439 -68.67 -60.93 -69.49
CA LEU A 439 -68.81 -62.16 -70.31
C LEU A 439 -70.19 -62.80 -70.15
N GLN A 440 -70.73 -62.85 -68.93
CA GLN A 440 -72.08 -63.37 -68.69
C GLN A 440 -73.17 -62.50 -69.32
N MET A 441 -72.99 -61.18 -69.33
CA MET A 441 -73.93 -60.26 -69.98
C MET A 441 -73.86 -60.33 -71.51
N GLU A 442 -72.67 -60.53 -72.09
CA GLU A 442 -72.52 -60.81 -73.53
C GLU A 442 -73.26 -62.10 -73.93
N THR A 443 -73.13 -63.15 -73.11
CA THR A 443 -73.90 -64.39 -73.29
C THR A 443 -75.41 -64.12 -73.19
N SER A 444 -75.85 -63.33 -72.19
CA SER A 444 -77.26 -62.97 -72.00
C SER A 444 -77.83 -62.17 -73.18
N GLN A 445 -77.02 -61.31 -73.80
CA GLN A 445 -77.39 -60.57 -75.00
C GLN A 445 -77.58 -61.52 -76.20
N THR A 446 -76.67 -62.47 -76.38
CA THR A 446 -76.77 -63.49 -77.44
C THR A 446 -78.03 -64.34 -77.29
N GLU A 447 -78.36 -64.76 -76.06
CA GLU A 447 -79.59 -65.51 -75.76
C GLU A 447 -80.86 -64.65 -75.98
N ALA A 448 -80.82 -63.36 -75.66
CA ALA A 448 -81.92 -62.44 -75.95
C ALA A 448 -82.16 -62.26 -77.46
N GLU A 449 -81.09 -62.17 -78.25
CA GLU A 449 -81.16 -62.11 -79.71
C GLU A 449 -81.73 -63.42 -80.31
N ALA A 450 -81.27 -64.57 -79.83
CA ALA A 450 -81.81 -65.87 -80.23
C ALA A 450 -83.31 -65.99 -79.89
N MET A 451 -83.73 -65.48 -78.72
CA MET A 451 -85.14 -65.45 -78.32
C MET A 451 -85.97 -64.54 -79.23
N LEU A 452 -85.44 -63.37 -79.63
CA LEU A 452 -86.11 -62.47 -80.58
C LEU A 452 -86.30 -63.14 -81.94
N GLN A 453 -85.28 -63.84 -82.44
CA GLN A 453 -85.37 -64.59 -83.69
C GLN A 453 -86.43 -65.70 -83.61
N ALA A 454 -86.42 -66.53 -82.56
CA ALA A 454 -87.41 -67.58 -82.36
C ALA A 454 -88.86 -67.02 -82.23
N THR A 455 -88.99 -65.85 -81.63
CA THR A 455 -90.28 -65.14 -81.47
C THR A 455 -90.79 -64.64 -82.84
N GLU A 456 -89.91 -64.11 -83.69
CA GLU A 456 -90.24 -63.70 -85.06
C GLU A 456 -90.68 -64.90 -85.92
N GLU A 457 -89.96 -66.03 -85.84
CA GLU A 457 -90.33 -67.27 -86.53
C GLU A 457 -91.72 -67.78 -86.08
N THR A 458 -91.99 -67.71 -84.78
CA THR A 458 -93.30 -68.07 -84.22
C THR A 458 -94.41 -67.14 -84.72
N GLN A 459 -94.15 -65.84 -84.80
CA GLN A 459 -95.12 -64.87 -85.32
C GLN A 459 -95.46 -65.13 -86.79
N ILE A 460 -94.47 -65.46 -87.62
CA ILE A 460 -94.69 -65.86 -89.02
C ILE A 460 -95.57 -67.12 -89.09
N ALA A 461 -95.30 -68.13 -88.25
CA ALA A 461 -96.10 -69.36 -88.21
C ALA A 461 -97.55 -69.12 -87.76
N VAL A 462 -97.77 -68.20 -86.82
CA VAL A 462 -99.12 -67.79 -86.38
C VAL A 462 -99.88 -67.11 -87.53
N ILE A 463 -99.24 -66.20 -88.27
CA ILE A 463 -99.85 -65.54 -89.44
C ILE A 463 -100.27 -66.57 -90.50
N GLN A 464 -99.39 -67.53 -90.82
CA GLN A 464 -99.69 -68.61 -91.76
C GLN A 464 -100.84 -69.52 -91.27
N SER A 465 -100.90 -69.76 -89.95
CA SER A 465 -101.98 -70.54 -89.33
C SER A 465 -103.32 -69.80 -89.43
N HIS A 466 -103.37 -68.49 -89.18
CA HIS A 466 -104.57 -67.67 -89.39
C HIS A 466 -105.07 -67.73 -90.84
N GLN A 467 -104.16 -67.63 -91.82
CA GLN A 467 -104.52 -67.75 -93.25
C GLN A 467 -105.10 -69.13 -93.58
N SER A 468 -104.53 -70.20 -93.00
CA SER A 468 -105.00 -71.57 -93.20
C SER A 468 -106.37 -71.81 -92.56
N LEU A 469 -106.59 -71.33 -91.33
CA LEU A 469 -107.89 -71.39 -90.64
C LEU A 469 -108.97 -70.60 -91.41
N SER A 470 -108.65 -69.41 -91.92
CA SER A 470 -109.57 -68.61 -92.74
C SER A 470 -109.96 -69.33 -94.04
N SER A 471 -108.98 -69.99 -94.69
CA SER A 471 -109.23 -70.81 -95.87
C SER A 471 -110.08 -72.03 -95.55
N LEU A 472 -109.88 -72.65 -94.38
CA LEU A 472 -110.69 -73.77 -93.90
C LEU A 472 -112.14 -73.33 -93.63
N THR A 473 -112.35 -72.18 -92.97
CA THR A 473 -113.69 -71.60 -92.76
C THR A 473 -114.42 -71.46 -94.10
N THR A 474 -113.76 -70.83 -95.08
CA THR A 474 -114.33 -70.61 -96.41
C THR A 474 -114.68 -71.94 -97.08
N SER A 475 -113.80 -72.94 -96.97
CA SER A 475 -114.04 -74.28 -97.55
C SER A 475 -115.20 -75.00 -96.88
N VAL A 476 -115.33 -74.91 -95.55
CA VAL A 476 -116.45 -75.50 -94.80
C VAL A 476 -117.78 -74.83 -95.15
N GLU A 477 -117.79 -73.51 -95.31
CA GLU A 477 -118.97 -72.75 -95.79
C GLU A 477 -119.38 -73.17 -97.19
N ASP A 478 -118.43 -73.30 -98.12
CA ASP A 478 -118.72 -73.69 -99.50
C ASP A 478 -119.23 -75.14 -99.60
N VAL A 479 -118.64 -76.07 -98.83
CA VAL A 479 -119.17 -77.44 -98.73
C VAL A 479 -120.58 -77.45 -98.12
N SER A 480 -120.83 -76.64 -97.09
CA SER A 480 -122.17 -76.52 -96.49
C SER A 480 -123.21 -76.07 -97.49
N LYS A 481 -122.90 -75.08 -98.35
CA LYS A 481 -123.79 -74.63 -99.44
C LYS A 481 -124.09 -75.76 -100.44
N ILE A 482 -123.10 -76.58 -100.80
CA ILE A 482 -123.29 -77.73 -101.69
C ILE A 482 -124.19 -78.77 -101.04
N ILE A 483 -123.96 -79.08 -99.77
CA ILE A 483 -124.75 -80.03 -98.99
C ILE A 483 -126.21 -79.57 -98.87
N ASP A 484 -126.47 -78.28 -98.67
CA ASP A 484 -127.81 -77.69 -98.71
C ASP A 484 -128.50 -77.90 -100.06
N VAL A 485 -127.78 -77.67 -101.17
CA VAL A 485 -128.32 -77.93 -102.53
C VAL A 485 -128.64 -79.41 -102.73
N ILE A 486 -127.77 -80.33 -102.30
CA ILE A 486 -128.02 -81.77 -102.39
C ILE A 486 -129.19 -82.17 -101.49
N GLY A 487 -129.33 -81.55 -100.32
CA GLY A 487 -130.47 -81.74 -99.41
C GLY A 487 -131.79 -81.36 -100.09
N ASN A 488 -131.81 -80.19 -100.73
CA ASN A 488 -132.95 -79.74 -101.53
C ASN A 488 -133.25 -80.71 -102.70
N ILE A 489 -132.23 -81.23 -103.39
CA ILE A 489 -132.41 -82.22 -104.46
C ILE A 489 -132.95 -83.54 -103.90
N ALA A 490 -132.45 -84.03 -102.77
CA ALA A 490 -132.92 -85.26 -102.14
C ALA A 490 -134.37 -85.12 -101.65
N GLU A 491 -134.75 -83.95 -101.12
CA GLU A 491 -136.14 -83.65 -100.76
C GLU A 491 -137.06 -83.60 -101.98
N GLN A 492 -136.63 -82.93 -103.06
CA GLN A 492 -137.34 -82.93 -104.34
C GLN A 492 -137.47 -84.34 -104.91
N THR A 493 -136.43 -85.17 -104.80
CA THR A 493 -136.43 -86.56 -105.28
C THR A 493 -137.37 -87.42 -104.44
N ASN A 494 -137.42 -87.23 -103.13
CA ASN A 494 -138.37 -87.88 -102.23
C ASN A 494 -139.83 -87.51 -102.59
N LEU A 495 -140.09 -86.24 -102.91
CA LEU A 495 -141.41 -85.77 -103.36
C LEU A 495 -141.78 -86.34 -104.75
N LEU A 496 -140.85 -86.38 -105.70
CA LEU A 496 -141.05 -86.98 -107.02
C LEU A 496 -141.32 -88.49 -106.90
N ALA A 497 -140.55 -89.20 -106.06
CA ALA A 497 -140.73 -90.62 -105.79
C ALA A 497 -142.06 -90.90 -105.08
N LEU A 498 -142.49 -90.04 -104.16
CA LEU A 498 -143.80 -90.11 -103.53
C LEU A 498 -144.92 -89.98 -104.57
N ASN A 499 -144.83 -88.98 -105.44
CA ASN A 499 -145.80 -88.78 -106.52
C ASN A 499 -145.83 -89.98 -107.48
N ALA A 500 -144.67 -90.55 -107.81
CA ALA A 500 -144.56 -91.76 -108.63
C ALA A 500 -145.14 -93.00 -107.95
N ALA A 501 -144.94 -93.17 -106.64
CA ALA A 501 -145.52 -94.26 -105.86
C ALA A 501 -147.06 -94.15 -105.79
N ILE A 502 -147.59 -92.93 -105.64
CA ILE A 502 -149.03 -92.66 -105.69
C ILE A 502 -149.61 -93.03 -107.07
N GLU A 503 -148.96 -92.62 -108.16
CA GLU A 503 -149.46 -92.91 -109.51
C GLU A 503 -149.29 -94.40 -109.89
N ALA A 504 -148.24 -95.06 -109.42
CA ALA A 504 -148.05 -96.50 -109.58
C ALA A 504 -149.11 -97.32 -108.83
N ALA A 505 -149.53 -96.88 -107.63
CA ALA A 505 -150.66 -97.47 -106.91
C ALA A 505 -151.99 -97.26 -107.66
N ARG A 506 -152.13 -96.13 -108.37
CA ARG A 506 -153.31 -95.79 -109.18
C ARG A 506 -153.45 -96.65 -110.45
N ALA A 507 -152.34 -97.11 -111.02
CA ALA A 507 -152.28 -97.98 -112.20
C ALA A 507 -152.56 -99.48 -111.91
N GLY A 508 -152.75 -99.87 -110.64
CA GLY A 508 -153.11 -101.25 -110.25
C GLY A 508 -152.04 -102.28 -110.61
N GLU A 509 -152.43 -103.46 -111.12
CA GLU A 509 -151.51 -104.57 -111.45
C GLU A 509 -150.44 -104.18 -112.49
N GLN A 510 -150.73 -103.24 -113.41
CA GLN A 510 -149.77 -102.77 -114.42
C GLN A 510 -148.67 -101.86 -113.82
N GLY A 511 -148.87 -101.33 -112.62
CA GLY A 511 -147.96 -100.38 -111.95
C GLY A 511 -146.99 -101.02 -110.94
N ARG A 512 -147.07 -102.33 -110.66
CA ARG A 512 -146.27 -102.98 -109.59
C ARG A 512 -144.76 -102.78 -109.75
N GLY A 513 -144.23 -102.89 -110.96
CA GLY A 513 -142.80 -102.64 -111.23
C GLY A 513 -142.38 -101.22 -110.91
N PHE A 514 -143.20 -100.23 -111.27
CA PHE A 514 -142.96 -98.81 -110.97
C PHE A 514 -143.10 -98.50 -109.48
N ALA A 515 -144.04 -99.12 -108.77
CA ALA A 515 -144.21 -98.93 -107.33
C ALA A 515 -142.98 -99.39 -106.52
N VAL A 516 -142.36 -100.51 -106.93
CA VAL A 516 -141.12 -101.01 -106.30
C VAL A 516 -139.96 -100.03 -106.55
N VAL A 517 -139.80 -99.56 -107.79
CA VAL A 517 -138.75 -98.57 -108.12
C VAL A 517 -138.98 -97.25 -107.36
N ALA A 518 -140.22 -96.75 -107.29
CA ALA A 518 -140.54 -95.54 -106.56
C ALA A 518 -140.30 -95.68 -105.04
N GLY A 519 -140.62 -96.84 -104.46
CA GLY A 519 -140.28 -97.17 -103.07
C GLY A 519 -138.77 -97.19 -102.81
N GLU A 520 -137.99 -97.76 -103.74
CA GLU A 520 -136.53 -97.80 -103.64
C GLU A 520 -135.90 -96.41 -103.81
N VAL A 521 -136.38 -95.58 -104.74
CA VAL A 521 -135.94 -94.18 -104.91
C VAL A 521 -136.29 -93.33 -103.69
N ARG A 522 -137.47 -93.55 -103.09
CA ARG A 522 -137.89 -92.87 -101.85
C ARG A 522 -136.99 -93.26 -100.68
N ASN A 523 -136.70 -94.55 -100.51
CA ASN A 523 -135.77 -95.04 -99.49
C ASN A 523 -134.35 -94.49 -99.70
N LEU A 524 -133.88 -94.46 -100.95
CA LEU A 524 -132.59 -93.87 -101.30
C LEU A 524 -132.54 -92.37 -100.95
N SER A 525 -133.59 -91.61 -101.26
CA SER A 525 -133.69 -90.19 -100.92
C SER A 525 -133.67 -89.93 -99.41
N HIS A 526 -134.37 -90.76 -98.63
CA HIS A 526 -134.33 -90.71 -97.16
C HIS A 526 -132.93 -91.01 -96.62
N ARG A 527 -132.28 -92.07 -97.12
CA ARG A 527 -130.89 -92.39 -96.75
C ARG A 527 -129.93 -91.27 -97.12
N THR A 528 -130.13 -90.60 -98.26
CA THR A 528 -129.36 -89.42 -98.65
C THR A 528 -129.56 -88.28 -97.66
N GLN A 529 -130.80 -87.96 -97.27
CA GLN A 529 -131.08 -86.91 -96.28
C GLN A 529 -130.46 -87.21 -94.91
N ASP A 530 -130.55 -88.45 -94.44
CA ASP A 530 -129.94 -88.87 -93.18
C ASP A 530 -128.41 -88.73 -93.22
N SER A 531 -127.76 -89.16 -94.32
CA SER A 531 -126.32 -88.97 -94.51
C SER A 531 -125.92 -87.48 -94.60
N LEU A 532 -126.72 -86.62 -95.24
CA LEU A 532 -126.45 -85.18 -95.29
C LEU A 532 -126.55 -84.54 -93.90
N LYS A 533 -127.49 -84.98 -93.06
CA LYS A 533 -127.61 -84.51 -91.67
C LYS A 533 -126.39 -84.90 -90.82
N GLU A 534 -125.87 -86.11 -91.00
CA GLU A 534 -124.60 -86.52 -90.38
C GLU A 534 -123.43 -85.66 -90.86
N ILE A 535 -123.33 -85.41 -92.18
CA ILE A 535 -122.30 -84.51 -92.75
C ILE A 535 -122.42 -83.09 -92.18
N MET A 536 -123.62 -82.51 -92.10
CA MET A 536 -123.84 -81.19 -91.48
C MET A 536 -123.39 -81.16 -90.02
N THR A 537 -123.61 -82.24 -89.27
CA THR A 537 -123.14 -82.35 -87.88
C THR A 537 -121.62 -82.32 -87.81
N ILE A 538 -120.93 -83.03 -88.71
CA ILE A 538 -119.46 -83.01 -88.83
C ILE A 538 -118.95 -81.62 -89.22
N LEU A 539 -119.59 -80.94 -90.19
CA LEU A 539 -119.21 -79.59 -90.60
C LEU A 539 -119.39 -78.56 -89.47
N ASN A 540 -120.46 -78.67 -88.68
CA ASN A 540 -120.65 -77.82 -87.50
C ASN A 540 -119.58 -78.08 -86.42
N GLN A 541 -119.19 -79.34 -86.20
CA GLN A 541 -118.08 -79.67 -85.31
C GLN A 541 -116.74 -79.12 -85.84
N LEU A 542 -116.49 -79.18 -87.15
CA LEU A 542 -115.32 -78.58 -87.77
C LEU A 542 -115.29 -77.05 -87.61
N ASN A 543 -116.41 -76.36 -87.83
CA ASN A 543 -116.50 -74.91 -87.60
C ASN A 543 -116.25 -74.53 -86.14
N GLN A 544 -116.82 -75.27 -85.19
CA GLN A 544 -116.59 -75.05 -83.76
C GLN A 544 -115.10 -75.23 -83.41
N ALA A 545 -114.48 -76.34 -83.86
CA ALA A 545 -113.05 -76.59 -83.63
C ALA A 545 -112.17 -75.50 -84.28
N ASN A 546 -112.55 -75.00 -85.46
CA ASN A 546 -111.85 -73.93 -86.14
C ASN A 546 -111.93 -72.59 -85.37
N SER A 547 -113.08 -72.27 -84.78
CA SER A 547 -113.23 -71.07 -83.91
C SER A 547 -112.40 -71.18 -82.63
N GLU A 548 -112.34 -72.36 -82.01
CA GLU A 548 -111.48 -72.62 -80.85
C GLU A 548 -109.99 -72.49 -81.19
N LEU A 549 -109.57 -72.94 -82.38
CA LEU A 549 -108.22 -72.75 -82.90
C LEU A 549 -107.90 -71.27 -83.15
N GLU A 550 -108.85 -70.48 -83.65
CA GLU A 550 -108.66 -69.04 -83.88
C GLU A 550 -108.44 -68.27 -82.57
N VAL A 551 -109.20 -68.59 -81.52
CA VAL A 551 -108.98 -68.05 -80.16
C VAL A 551 -107.60 -68.46 -79.64
N SER A 552 -107.21 -69.72 -79.85
CA SER A 552 -105.89 -70.21 -79.44
C SER A 552 -104.75 -69.49 -80.16
N MET A 553 -104.88 -69.25 -81.47
CA MET A 553 -103.88 -68.51 -82.26
C MET A 553 -103.75 -67.05 -81.82
N THR A 554 -104.87 -66.39 -81.51
CA THR A 554 -104.86 -65.04 -80.91
C THR A 554 -104.14 -65.03 -79.56
N GLY A 555 -104.33 -66.07 -78.75
CA GLY A 555 -103.62 -66.26 -77.48
C GLY A 555 -102.11 -66.43 -77.66
N ILE A 556 -101.69 -67.21 -78.67
CA ILE A 556 -100.27 -67.40 -79.03
C ILE A 556 -99.68 -66.08 -79.54
N GLU A 557 -100.38 -65.32 -80.38
CA GLU A 557 -99.93 -64.01 -80.87
C GLU A 557 -99.62 -63.05 -79.71
N GLN A 558 -100.55 -62.91 -78.75
CA GLN A 558 -100.35 -62.07 -77.58
C GLN A 558 -99.18 -62.55 -76.70
N ALA A 559 -99.02 -63.86 -76.52
CA ALA A 559 -97.90 -64.42 -75.78
C ALA A 559 -96.55 -64.14 -76.46
N THR A 560 -96.51 -64.26 -77.79
CA THR A 560 -95.35 -64.00 -78.64
C THR A 560 -94.94 -62.52 -78.56
N GLN A 561 -95.91 -61.59 -78.60
CA GLN A 561 -95.64 -60.16 -78.42
C GLN A 561 -95.03 -59.85 -77.04
N ARG A 562 -95.59 -60.41 -75.96
CA ARG A 562 -95.02 -60.25 -74.60
C ARG A 562 -93.61 -60.85 -74.50
N GLN A 563 -93.36 -61.96 -75.18
CA GLN A 563 -92.03 -62.59 -75.22
C GLN A 563 -91.01 -61.69 -75.94
N ARG A 564 -91.41 -61.04 -77.04
CA ARG A 564 -90.59 -60.04 -77.74
C ARG A 564 -90.19 -58.88 -76.84
N GLU A 565 -91.15 -58.27 -76.15
CA GLU A 565 -90.91 -57.15 -75.23
C GLU A 565 -89.97 -57.55 -74.09
N ARG A 566 -90.13 -58.76 -73.53
CA ARG A 566 -89.23 -59.30 -72.50
C ARG A 566 -87.82 -59.53 -73.01
N ALA A 567 -87.65 -60.05 -74.22
CA ALA A 567 -86.34 -60.26 -74.82
C ALA A 567 -85.62 -58.93 -75.09
N GLN A 568 -86.32 -57.91 -75.58
CA GLN A 568 -85.77 -56.55 -75.72
C GLN A 568 -85.38 -55.93 -74.38
N GLY A 569 -86.22 -56.11 -73.34
CA GLY A 569 -85.91 -55.70 -71.98
C GLY A 569 -84.66 -56.39 -71.43
N LEU A 570 -84.53 -57.70 -71.65
CA LEU A 570 -83.36 -58.48 -71.23
C LEU A 570 -82.08 -57.98 -71.90
N SER A 571 -82.11 -57.72 -73.21
CA SER A 571 -80.97 -57.16 -73.96
C SER A 571 -80.55 -55.79 -73.41
N THR A 572 -81.52 -54.91 -73.12
CA THR A 572 -81.25 -53.58 -72.55
C THR A 572 -80.62 -53.67 -71.16
N VAL A 573 -81.13 -54.56 -70.29
CA VAL A 573 -80.57 -54.79 -68.96
C VAL A 573 -79.17 -55.37 -69.06
N ALA A 574 -78.93 -56.33 -69.95
CA ALA A 574 -77.62 -56.92 -70.16
C ALA A 574 -76.57 -55.87 -70.56
N LEU A 575 -76.90 -54.98 -71.50
CA LEU A 575 -76.03 -53.86 -71.91
C LEU A 575 -75.73 -52.90 -70.75
N SER A 576 -76.75 -52.56 -69.95
CA SER A 576 -76.58 -51.68 -68.79
C SER A 576 -75.66 -52.30 -67.73
N VAL A 577 -75.84 -53.59 -67.42
CA VAL A 577 -75.00 -54.30 -66.44
C VAL A 577 -73.58 -54.48 -66.97
N GLN A 578 -73.41 -54.73 -68.28
CA GLN A 578 -72.09 -54.81 -68.90
C GLN A 578 -71.32 -53.49 -68.80
N ALA A 579 -71.98 -52.36 -69.08
CA ALA A 579 -71.37 -51.03 -68.95
C ALA A 579 -70.94 -50.76 -67.49
N GLN A 580 -71.80 -51.09 -66.52
CA GLN A 580 -71.49 -50.91 -65.10
C GLN A 580 -70.36 -51.83 -64.62
N ALA A 581 -70.31 -53.07 -65.12
CA ALA A 581 -69.19 -53.97 -64.87
C ALA A 581 -67.88 -53.42 -65.44
N SER A 582 -67.89 -52.85 -66.66
CA SER A 582 -66.70 -52.21 -67.24
C SER A 582 -66.18 -51.04 -66.38
N GLU A 583 -67.09 -50.18 -65.88
CA GLU A 583 -66.74 -49.09 -64.97
C GLU A 583 -66.18 -49.61 -63.63
N MET A 584 -66.75 -50.69 -63.08
CA MET A 584 -66.22 -51.35 -61.89
C MET A 584 -64.80 -51.87 -62.10
N ALA A 585 -64.52 -52.52 -63.24
CA ALA A 585 -63.18 -53.01 -63.56
C ALA A 585 -62.15 -51.86 -63.63
N MET A 586 -62.51 -50.75 -64.31
CA MET A 586 -61.64 -49.57 -64.37
C MET A 586 -61.39 -48.95 -62.99
N THR A 587 -62.44 -48.82 -62.18
CA THR A 587 -62.33 -48.26 -60.83
C THR A 587 -61.48 -49.13 -59.92
N ALA A 588 -61.67 -50.45 -59.99
CA ALA A 588 -60.88 -51.41 -59.24
C ALA A 588 -59.40 -51.33 -59.65
N LYS A 589 -59.10 -51.30 -60.95
CA LYS A 589 -57.73 -51.13 -61.44
C LYS A 589 -57.08 -49.84 -60.93
N GLN A 590 -57.80 -48.71 -60.93
CA GLN A 590 -57.32 -47.46 -60.37
C GLN A 590 -57.10 -47.56 -58.85
N GLY A 591 -58.00 -48.23 -58.13
CA GLY A 591 -57.87 -48.51 -56.70
C GLY A 591 -56.58 -49.29 -56.38
N SER A 592 -56.27 -50.30 -57.19
CA SER A 592 -55.02 -51.07 -57.07
C SER A 592 -53.78 -50.21 -57.30
N ILE A 593 -53.78 -49.38 -58.35
CA ILE A 593 -52.66 -48.45 -58.64
C ILE A 593 -52.45 -47.46 -57.49
N ASN A 594 -53.53 -46.85 -56.99
CA ASN A 594 -53.46 -45.89 -55.88
C ASN A 594 -52.93 -46.56 -54.60
N ALA A 595 -53.37 -47.78 -54.30
CA ALA A 595 -52.86 -48.54 -53.17
C ALA A 595 -51.36 -48.82 -53.29
N GLN A 596 -50.87 -49.19 -54.48
CA GLN A 596 -49.44 -49.41 -54.72
C GLN A 596 -48.62 -48.11 -54.59
N GLN A 597 -49.14 -46.98 -55.08
CA GLN A 597 -48.51 -45.67 -54.88
C GLN A 597 -48.45 -45.28 -53.41
N GLN A 598 -49.52 -45.59 -52.65
CA GLN A 598 -49.57 -45.32 -51.22
C GLN A 598 -48.48 -46.09 -50.45
N VAL A 599 -48.21 -47.35 -50.82
CA VAL A 599 -47.08 -48.10 -50.25
C VAL A 599 -45.74 -47.40 -50.48
N ASN A 600 -45.51 -46.84 -51.67
CA ASN A 600 -44.26 -46.11 -51.96
C ASN A 600 -44.10 -44.85 -51.08
N TYR A 601 -45.19 -44.08 -50.87
CA TYR A 601 -45.15 -42.92 -49.97
C TYR A 601 -44.91 -43.32 -48.51
N LEU A 602 -45.44 -44.47 -48.08
CA LEU A 602 -45.19 -44.99 -46.76
C LEU A 602 -43.72 -45.38 -46.57
N ASP A 603 -43.03 -45.87 -47.60
CA ASP A 603 -41.58 -46.15 -47.52
C ASP A 603 -40.75 -44.89 -47.27
N GLU A 604 -41.06 -43.81 -47.97
CA GLU A 604 -40.42 -42.51 -47.74
C GLU A 604 -40.71 -42.00 -46.31
N PHE A 605 -41.95 -42.17 -45.84
CA PHE A 605 -42.35 -41.81 -44.49
C PHE A 605 -41.61 -42.61 -43.41
N VAL A 606 -41.48 -43.93 -43.58
CA VAL A 606 -40.70 -44.80 -42.66
C VAL A 606 -39.23 -44.36 -42.63
N HIS A 607 -38.65 -44.02 -43.78
CA HIS A 607 -37.28 -43.52 -43.83
C HIS A 607 -37.12 -42.20 -43.06
N ALA A 608 -38.03 -41.24 -43.26
CA ALA A 608 -38.04 -39.97 -42.54
C ALA A 608 -38.20 -40.16 -41.02
N MET A 609 -39.09 -41.06 -40.60
CA MET A 609 -39.28 -41.43 -39.19
C MET A 609 -38.02 -42.07 -38.59
N SER A 610 -37.32 -42.92 -39.34
CA SER A 610 -36.04 -43.51 -38.88
C SER A 610 -34.97 -42.44 -38.64
N LEU A 611 -34.83 -41.48 -39.55
CA LEU A 611 -33.91 -40.34 -39.37
C LEU A 611 -34.29 -39.52 -38.13
N LEU A 612 -35.58 -39.25 -37.94
CA LEU A 612 -36.08 -38.49 -36.79
C LEU A 612 -35.81 -39.22 -35.47
N LYS A 613 -35.92 -40.56 -35.45
CA LYS A 613 -35.54 -41.41 -34.30
C LYS A 613 -34.07 -41.26 -33.94
N ILE A 614 -33.18 -41.35 -34.93
CA ILE A 614 -31.73 -41.19 -34.73
C ILE A 614 -31.41 -39.80 -34.18
N GLN A 615 -32.06 -38.76 -34.73
CA GLN A 615 -31.85 -37.39 -34.30
C GLN A 615 -32.34 -37.14 -32.87
N ALA A 616 -33.51 -37.70 -32.50
CA ALA A 616 -34.01 -37.67 -31.13
C ALA A 616 -33.06 -38.38 -30.15
N GLN A 617 -32.55 -39.57 -30.49
CA GLN A 617 -31.55 -40.28 -29.68
C GLN A 617 -30.26 -39.47 -29.48
N SER A 618 -29.76 -38.86 -30.56
CA SER A 618 -28.58 -38.00 -30.50
C SER A 618 -28.81 -36.79 -29.61
N ALA A 619 -29.97 -36.12 -29.76
CA ALA A 619 -30.36 -34.98 -28.93
C ALA A 619 -30.48 -35.37 -27.44
N SER A 620 -31.07 -36.52 -27.13
CA SER A 620 -31.18 -37.05 -25.76
C SER A 620 -29.79 -37.29 -25.15
N LYS A 621 -28.91 -38.01 -25.87
CA LYS A 621 -27.53 -38.29 -25.42
C LYS A 621 -26.71 -37.02 -25.24
N GLN A 622 -26.77 -36.09 -26.18
CA GLN A 622 -26.03 -34.83 -26.11
C GLN A 622 -26.55 -33.96 -24.96
N SER A 623 -27.86 -33.92 -24.74
CA SER A 623 -28.48 -33.22 -23.61
C SER A 623 -28.01 -33.81 -22.28
N GLN A 624 -27.93 -35.13 -22.14
CA GLN A 624 -27.39 -35.75 -20.92
C GLN A 624 -25.94 -35.36 -20.63
N VAL A 625 -25.08 -35.31 -21.66
CA VAL A 625 -23.67 -34.88 -21.51
C VAL A 625 -23.60 -33.41 -21.06
N ILE A 626 -24.29 -32.51 -21.76
CA ILE A 626 -24.30 -31.08 -21.40
C ILE A 626 -24.90 -30.89 -20.00
N GLY A 627 -25.95 -31.64 -19.66
CA GLY A 627 -26.57 -31.61 -18.33
C GLY A 627 -25.58 -31.97 -17.23
N GLY A 628 -24.77 -33.02 -17.44
CA GLY A 628 -23.71 -33.41 -16.51
C GLY A 628 -22.62 -32.34 -16.35
N GLU A 629 -22.13 -31.78 -17.46
CA GLU A 629 -21.09 -30.73 -17.45
C GLU A 629 -21.58 -29.44 -16.76
N VAL A 630 -22.82 -29.04 -17.04
CA VAL A 630 -23.44 -27.85 -16.43
C VAL A 630 -23.67 -28.10 -14.94
N GLN A 631 -24.13 -29.29 -14.56
CA GLN A 631 -24.35 -29.62 -13.15
C GLN A 631 -23.03 -29.67 -12.36
N GLN A 632 -21.95 -30.17 -12.95
CA GLN A 632 -20.61 -30.08 -12.38
C GLN A 632 -20.19 -28.62 -12.21
N SER A 633 -20.41 -27.78 -13.23
CA SER A 633 -20.08 -26.35 -13.18
C SER A 633 -20.85 -25.62 -12.07
N VAL A 634 -22.13 -25.98 -11.84
CA VAL A 634 -22.92 -25.46 -10.71
C VAL A 634 -22.29 -25.87 -9.38
N GLN A 635 -21.93 -27.14 -9.20
CA GLN A 635 -21.30 -27.63 -7.98
C GLN A 635 -19.96 -26.93 -7.71
N ASP A 636 -19.14 -26.73 -8.74
CA ASP A 636 -17.84 -26.06 -8.62
C ASP A 636 -18.04 -24.58 -8.24
N ILE A 637 -19.05 -23.90 -8.79
CA ILE A 637 -19.40 -22.53 -8.41
C ILE A 637 -19.93 -22.45 -6.97
N GLU A 638 -20.84 -23.34 -6.58
CA GLU A 638 -21.38 -23.39 -5.22
C GLU A 638 -20.30 -23.69 -4.18
N ALA A 639 -19.37 -24.60 -4.50
CA ALA A 639 -18.21 -24.91 -3.67
C ALA A 639 -17.28 -23.70 -3.54
N ASN A 640 -16.98 -22.99 -4.64
CA ASN A 640 -16.16 -21.78 -4.62
C ASN A 640 -16.83 -20.62 -3.86
N LEU A 641 -18.16 -20.54 -3.88
CA LEU A 641 -18.91 -19.55 -3.11
C LEU A 641 -19.09 -19.93 -1.63
N GLY A 642 -18.67 -21.13 -1.22
CA GLY A 642 -18.89 -21.65 0.14
C GLY A 642 -20.37 -21.87 0.47
N ILE A 643 -21.23 -21.99 -0.55
CA ILE A 643 -22.69 -22.15 -0.41
C ILE A 643 -23.06 -23.61 -0.11
N SER A 644 -22.10 -24.55 -0.16
CA SER A 644 -22.26 -25.99 0.10
C SER A 644 -23.35 -26.29 1.14
N ALA A 645 -24.58 -26.53 0.65
CA ALA A 645 -25.66 -27.03 1.45
C ALA A 645 -25.26 -28.44 1.93
N PRO A 646 -25.67 -28.86 3.14
CA PRO A 646 -25.35 -30.19 3.63
C PRO A 646 -25.85 -31.21 2.62
N LYS A 647 -25.00 -32.20 2.28
CA LYS A 647 -25.38 -33.37 1.50
C LYS A 647 -26.57 -34.05 2.20
N THR A 648 -27.79 -33.67 1.86
CA THR A 648 -28.97 -34.50 2.14
C THR A 648 -28.89 -35.64 1.16
N GLY A 649 -28.28 -36.73 1.62
CA GLY A 649 -28.34 -38.01 0.96
C GLY A 649 -29.80 -38.40 0.78
N LEU A 650 -30.31 -38.26 -0.44
CA LEU A 650 -31.42 -39.07 -0.90
C LEU A 650 -30.81 -40.37 -1.38
N ALA A 651 -30.73 -41.32 -0.45
CA ALA A 651 -30.76 -42.72 -0.79
C ALA A 651 -32.07 -42.98 -1.55
N GLN A 652 -31.99 -43.16 -2.87
CA GLN A 652 -33.05 -43.82 -3.61
C GLN A 652 -32.90 -45.32 -3.38
N ALA A 653 -33.86 -45.85 -2.62
CA ALA A 653 -34.17 -47.27 -2.56
C ALA A 653 -35.08 -47.63 -3.74
N ALA A 654 -34.81 -48.82 -4.30
CA ALA A 654 -35.62 -49.64 -5.21
C ALA A 654 -35.80 -49.15 -6.65
#